data_AF-A0A1Y5K6P0-F1
#
_entry.id   AF-A0A1Y5K6P0-F1
#
_cell.length_a   1.000
_cell.length_b   1.000
_cell.length_c   1.000
_cell.angle_alpha   90.00
_cell.angle_beta   90.00
_cell.angle_gamma   90.00
#
_symmetry.space_group_name_H-M   'P 1'
#
loop_
_entity.id
_entity.type
_entity.pdbx_description
1 polymer ?
#
loop_
_entity_poly.entity_id
_entity_poly.type
_entity_poly.pdbx_seq_one_letter_code
_entity_poly.pdbx_strand_id
1 'polypeptide(L)'
;MLCAVGLISSAHAADIFVAPSGADSNNGLQGQPVASLARAKKLARSFAGKEAVTVHIADGVYYLPETLVFERMDSGSEQYPVIYKAEHEGLAVLSGGTKLQLTWSAYKNGIFQANTPAGLHIDQLFIDGKNQRMARYPNYDASKKTAAYQGYAADAFSEKRAKAWADPSGGYIHAMHRSRWGGYHYKITGKNNNKVTYEGGWQNNRQMGMHEDFRMVENIFEELDVPGEWFHDTQKNTLYFKPAKEIDLQAAKVEVVRLNHLVEFNGTELNPVQHITLQGFVVRHAARTFMQTKEPLLRSDWTIYRGGAFVLTGSENIHILDTEFDQVGGNAIFVNNYNRDVLIKGCHIHDTGASGIAFVGDPNAVRNPLFEYGEKNDLSKINKTPGPKSNNYPANSTVEDCLIHKIGTVERQPAGIQISMAKGITVRDVSIYDTARAGINIGDGTWGGHLIERVDVFDTVLETHDHGSFNSWGRDRYWRSDQTTSQAAVDKDPNLPFLDAVNTSTIRNSRWRSEHGWDIDLDDGSSNYDIYNNVMLAGGLKLREGFRRHAWNNITVHSGLHPHVWYNKSGDKVYQNIFMSQHKPARMTRPFVDQVIVDKNFYGESEEKVMSVSNNLAWDNNSIFGDPMFIDAKNGDFRVKSNSPALKIGFENFPMDQFGVKKASLRAIARIPSFSAPVKTKRKAPPAFTGEWMGASLVNLSGNDFSAFGVSKQAGGVVIKTVPKDSEAAKAGLLAGDVIQNVNGQSVSKLRQLNQVVKRTPADLLNLKLVRNQQVIELMLQMDKNLQLKRVSSPKKKQLQ
;
A
#
# COMPACT_ATOMS: atom_id res chain seq x y z
N MET A 1 11.92 24.28 -69.43
CA MET A 1 10.91 24.11 -68.37
C MET A 1 11.58 23.33 -67.25
N LEU A 2 11.65 23.91 -66.06
CA LEU A 2 12.55 23.55 -64.96
C LEU A 2 12.36 22.11 -64.43
N CYS A 3 13.45 21.38 -64.25
CA CYS A 3 13.53 20.23 -63.35
C CYS A 3 13.58 20.74 -61.90
N ALA A 4 12.52 20.51 -61.13
CA ALA A 4 12.55 20.68 -59.69
C ALA A 4 13.24 19.45 -59.07
N VAL A 5 14.52 19.60 -58.74
CA VAL A 5 15.24 18.67 -57.86
C VAL A 5 14.63 18.80 -56.48
N GLY A 6 13.86 17.80 -56.06
CA GLY A 6 13.40 17.68 -54.69
C GLY A 6 14.61 17.45 -53.78
N LEU A 7 15.01 18.48 -53.05
CA LEU A 7 15.90 18.35 -51.90
C LEU A 7 15.17 17.49 -50.86
N ILE A 8 15.56 16.23 -50.76
CA ILE A 8 15.26 15.38 -49.60
C ILE A 8 16.03 16.01 -48.43
N SER A 9 15.34 16.80 -47.62
CA SER A 9 15.87 17.28 -46.34
C SER A 9 16.09 16.04 -45.46
N SER A 10 17.34 15.59 -45.34
CA SER A 10 17.75 14.68 -44.28
C SER A 10 17.41 15.34 -42.96
N ALA A 11 16.44 14.78 -42.22
CA ALA A 11 16.20 15.18 -40.84
C ALA A 11 17.48 14.89 -40.04
N HIS A 12 18.24 15.94 -39.72
CA HIS A 12 19.40 15.82 -38.85
C HIS A 12 18.91 15.56 -37.43
N ALA A 13 19.51 14.60 -36.72
CA ALA A 13 19.32 14.44 -35.29
C ALA A 13 20.46 15.18 -34.58
N ALA A 14 20.14 15.88 -33.49
CA ALA A 14 21.14 16.54 -32.67
C ALA A 14 21.65 15.57 -31.59
N ASP A 15 22.95 15.28 -31.60
CA ASP A 15 23.61 14.47 -30.59
C ASP A 15 24.38 15.36 -29.59
N ILE A 16 24.11 15.18 -28.29
CA ILE A 16 24.78 15.89 -27.20
C ILE A 16 25.41 14.86 -26.27
N PHE A 17 26.69 15.01 -25.96
CA PHE A 17 27.45 14.07 -25.14
C PHE A 17 27.76 14.64 -23.76
N VAL A 18 27.53 13.83 -22.73
CA VAL A 18 27.75 14.18 -21.33
C VAL A 18 28.68 13.15 -20.70
N ALA A 19 29.76 13.59 -20.06
CA ALA A 19 30.72 12.69 -19.43
C ALA A 19 31.20 13.26 -18.08
N PRO A 20 31.50 12.43 -17.06
CA PRO A 20 32.03 12.95 -15.79
C PRO A 20 33.38 13.67 -15.95
N SER A 21 34.13 13.33 -16.99
CA SER A 21 35.40 13.97 -17.39
C SER A 21 35.23 15.17 -18.33
N GLY A 22 33.98 15.52 -18.70
CA GLY A 22 33.67 16.65 -19.57
C GLY A 22 33.82 18.01 -18.88
N ALA A 23 33.44 19.07 -19.59
CA ALA A 23 33.41 20.43 -19.04
C ALA A 23 32.19 21.20 -19.56
N ASP A 24 31.47 21.92 -18.70
CA ASP A 24 30.25 22.65 -19.11
C ASP A 24 30.49 23.86 -20.03
N SER A 25 31.76 24.27 -20.17
CA SER A 25 32.22 25.21 -21.20
C SER A 25 32.25 24.60 -22.60
N ASN A 26 32.23 23.28 -22.73
CA ASN A 26 32.25 22.59 -24.02
C ASN A 26 30.93 22.73 -24.77
N ASN A 27 30.96 22.40 -26.06
CA ASN A 27 29.78 22.47 -26.94
C ASN A 27 28.91 21.21 -26.95
N GLY A 28 29.32 20.13 -26.28
CA GLY A 28 28.55 18.90 -26.17
C GLY A 28 28.72 17.94 -27.36
N LEU A 29 29.69 18.15 -28.24
CA LEU A 29 30.04 17.16 -29.26
C LEU A 29 30.81 15.98 -28.65
N GLN A 30 30.88 14.83 -29.33
CA GLN A 30 31.52 13.62 -28.83
C GLN A 30 32.98 13.84 -28.34
N GLY A 31 33.76 14.67 -29.04
CA GLY A 31 35.13 15.01 -28.65
C GLY A 31 35.25 16.12 -27.59
N GLN A 32 34.15 16.80 -27.27
CA GLN A 32 34.06 17.87 -26.28
C GLN A 32 32.74 17.73 -25.48
N PRO A 33 32.58 16.65 -24.68
CA PRO A 33 31.37 16.43 -23.93
C PRO A 33 31.22 17.46 -22.81
N VAL A 34 29.97 17.80 -22.47
CA VAL A 34 29.67 18.62 -21.29
C VAL A 34 29.76 17.76 -20.01
N ALA A 35 29.92 18.41 -18.85
CA ALA A 35 30.08 17.70 -17.58
C ALA A 35 28.73 17.35 -16.94
N SER A 36 27.72 18.20 -17.12
CA SER A 36 26.46 18.11 -16.39
C SER A 36 25.24 17.90 -17.30
N LEU A 37 24.25 17.16 -16.77
CA LEU A 37 22.93 17.03 -17.39
C LEU A 37 22.22 18.39 -17.49
N ALA A 38 22.45 19.30 -16.53
CA ALA A 38 21.88 20.64 -16.56
C ALA A 38 22.37 21.44 -17.77
N ARG A 39 23.67 21.34 -18.10
CA ARG A 39 24.23 21.96 -19.30
C ARG A 39 23.73 21.28 -20.56
N ALA A 40 23.68 19.95 -20.59
CA ALA A 40 23.16 19.18 -21.72
C ALA A 40 21.70 19.54 -22.04
N LYS A 41 20.85 19.68 -21.02
CA LYS A 41 19.47 20.18 -21.15
C LYS A 41 19.42 21.57 -21.77
N LYS A 42 20.27 22.51 -21.34
CA LYS A 42 20.35 23.85 -21.95
C LYS A 42 20.71 23.80 -23.44
N LEU A 43 21.57 22.87 -23.86
CA LEU A 43 21.91 22.66 -25.27
C LEU A 43 20.74 22.03 -26.04
N ALA A 44 20.10 21.01 -25.47
CA ALA A 44 18.96 20.31 -26.07
C ALA A 44 17.79 21.25 -26.39
N ARG A 45 17.53 22.25 -25.52
CA ARG A 45 16.48 23.29 -25.72
C ARG A 45 16.56 24.01 -27.06
N SER A 46 17.74 24.16 -27.66
CA SER A 46 17.89 24.85 -28.95
C SER A 46 17.25 24.07 -30.11
N PHE A 47 17.18 22.75 -29.96
CA PHE A 47 16.76 21.78 -30.97
C PHE A 47 15.39 21.15 -30.66
N ALA A 48 15.02 21.06 -29.38
CA ALA A 48 13.78 20.47 -28.91
C ALA A 48 12.54 20.95 -29.70
N GLY A 49 11.77 19.99 -30.22
CA GLY A 49 10.58 20.23 -31.04
C GLY A 49 10.83 20.70 -32.48
N LYS A 50 12.09 20.92 -32.89
CA LYS A 50 12.48 21.30 -34.27
C LYS A 50 13.18 20.17 -35.00
N GLU A 51 13.99 19.40 -34.28
CA GLU A 51 14.64 18.18 -34.75
C GLU A 51 14.79 17.19 -33.58
N ALA A 52 14.98 15.90 -33.87
CA ALA A 52 15.13 14.89 -32.83
C ALA A 52 16.44 15.09 -32.06
N VAL A 53 16.42 14.93 -30.74
CA VAL A 53 17.60 15.14 -29.88
C VAL A 53 17.92 13.86 -29.12
N THR A 54 19.16 13.40 -29.18
CA THR A 54 19.68 12.37 -28.28
C THR A 54 20.82 12.94 -27.44
N VAL A 55 20.62 12.95 -26.13
CA VAL A 55 21.65 13.22 -25.15
C VAL A 55 22.23 11.86 -24.73
N HIS A 56 23.50 11.62 -25.02
CA HIS A 56 24.26 10.43 -24.65
C HIS A 56 25.00 10.71 -23.34
N ILE A 57 24.73 9.89 -22.32
CA ILE A 57 25.31 10.03 -20.99
C ILE A 57 26.29 8.88 -20.79
N ALA A 58 27.59 9.19 -20.74
CA ALA A 58 28.64 8.23 -20.49
C ALA A 58 28.56 7.61 -19.09
N ASP A 59 29.26 6.50 -18.89
CA ASP A 59 29.29 5.80 -17.62
C ASP A 59 29.90 6.68 -16.51
N GLY A 60 29.35 6.56 -15.30
CA GLY A 60 29.87 7.24 -14.10
C GLY A 60 28.79 7.80 -13.19
N VAL A 61 29.23 8.53 -12.16
CA VAL A 61 28.35 9.09 -11.14
C VAL A 61 28.21 10.60 -11.32
N TYR A 62 26.98 11.04 -11.52
CA TYR A 62 26.59 12.43 -11.67
C TYR A 62 25.92 12.90 -10.37
N TYR A 63 26.72 13.51 -9.48
CA TYR A 63 26.20 14.14 -8.27
C TYR A 63 25.50 15.44 -8.64
N LEU A 64 24.18 15.45 -8.48
CA LEU A 64 23.36 16.61 -8.81
C LEU A 64 23.56 17.69 -7.74
N PRO A 65 23.96 18.92 -8.12
CA PRO A 65 24.03 20.02 -7.17
C PRO A 65 22.63 20.44 -6.70
N GLU A 66 21.64 20.32 -7.58
CA GLU A 66 20.22 20.64 -7.41
C GLU A 66 19.37 19.72 -8.30
N THR A 67 18.06 19.73 -8.09
CA THR A 67 17.08 18.96 -8.89
C THR A 67 17.15 19.34 -10.38
N LEU A 68 17.16 18.34 -11.28
CA LEU A 68 17.05 18.56 -12.72
C LEU A 68 15.58 18.77 -13.13
N VAL A 69 15.20 20.02 -13.40
CA VAL A 69 13.80 20.37 -13.74
C VAL A 69 13.59 20.51 -15.25
N PHE A 70 12.74 19.69 -15.86
CA PHE A 70 12.27 19.83 -17.23
C PHE A 70 11.01 20.70 -17.28
N GLU A 71 10.99 21.66 -18.19
CA GLU A 71 9.89 22.62 -18.38
C GLU A 71 9.36 22.53 -19.82
N ARG A 72 8.29 23.27 -20.15
CA ARG A 72 7.71 23.25 -21.51
C ARG A 72 8.73 23.52 -22.62
N MET A 73 9.73 24.35 -22.37
CA MET A 73 10.77 24.67 -23.37
C MET A 73 11.74 23.51 -23.65
N ASP A 74 11.71 22.46 -22.83
CA ASP A 74 12.48 21.23 -23.01
C ASP A 74 11.73 20.18 -23.85
N SER A 75 10.44 20.41 -24.14
CA SER A 75 9.57 19.44 -24.80
C SER A 75 10.01 19.12 -26.23
N GLY A 76 10.00 17.83 -26.56
CA GLY A 76 10.04 17.35 -27.94
C GLY A 76 8.66 17.36 -28.60
N SER A 77 8.55 16.65 -29.72
CA SER A 77 7.28 16.27 -30.36
C SER A 77 7.31 14.79 -30.73
N GLU A 78 6.18 14.23 -31.17
CA GLU A 78 6.13 12.87 -31.72
C GLU A 78 7.13 12.67 -32.87
N GLN A 79 7.29 13.67 -33.73
CA GLN A 79 8.25 13.63 -34.84
C GLN A 79 9.69 13.90 -34.38
N TYR A 80 9.87 14.74 -33.36
CA TYR A 80 11.16 15.24 -32.89
C TYR A 80 11.30 15.05 -31.37
N PRO A 81 11.43 13.79 -30.89
CA PRO A 81 11.52 13.51 -29.46
C PRO A 81 12.86 13.96 -28.88
N VAL A 82 12.89 14.13 -27.56
CA VAL A 82 14.13 14.39 -26.80
C VAL A 82 14.42 13.18 -25.92
N ILE A 83 15.58 12.55 -26.12
CA ILE A 83 15.96 11.30 -25.44
C ILE A 83 17.23 11.55 -24.63
N TYR A 84 17.18 11.30 -23.32
CA TYR A 84 18.36 11.20 -22.47
C TYR A 84 18.64 9.73 -22.23
N LYS A 85 19.78 9.25 -22.71
CA LYS A 85 20.12 7.84 -22.75
C LYS A 85 21.50 7.58 -22.15
N ALA A 86 21.57 6.70 -21.16
CA ALA A 86 22.84 6.13 -20.73
C ALA A 86 23.48 5.32 -21.88
N GLU A 87 24.77 5.50 -22.12
CA GLU A 87 25.52 4.73 -23.13
C GLU A 87 25.40 3.22 -22.87
N HIS A 88 25.52 2.83 -21.60
CA HIS A 88 25.25 1.49 -21.12
C HIS A 88 24.22 1.50 -19.99
N GLU A 89 23.18 0.66 -20.12
CA GLU A 89 22.15 0.49 -19.09
C GLU A 89 22.79 0.16 -17.72
N GLY A 90 22.43 0.91 -16.69
CA GLY A 90 22.87 0.67 -15.32
C GLY A 90 24.23 1.27 -14.95
N LEU A 91 24.93 1.96 -15.87
CA LEU A 91 26.28 2.50 -15.60
C LEU A 91 26.32 4.03 -15.45
N ALA A 92 25.29 4.76 -15.86
CA ALA A 92 25.12 6.19 -15.57
C ALA A 92 24.26 6.41 -14.32
N VAL A 93 24.88 6.83 -13.22
CA VAL A 93 24.23 7.02 -11.91
C VAL A 93 23.88 8.47 -11.68
N LEU A 94 22.58 8.79 -11.56
CA LEU A 94 22.07 10.07 -11.07
C LEU A 94 22.00 10.01 -9.54
N SER A 95 22.74 10.89 -8.88
CA SER A 95 22.89 10.89 -7.43
C SER A 95 22.42 12.21 -6.82
N GLY A 96 21.41 12.16 -5.94
CA GLY A 96 20.99 13.29 -5.10
C GLY A 96 21.88 13.50 -3.86
N GLY A 97 22.98 12.76 -3.78
CA GLY A 97 23.92 12.80 -2.68
C GLY A 97 25.11 13.73 -2.91
N THR A 98 26.08 13.66 -2.00
CA THR A 98 27.42 14.20 -2.18
C THR A 98 28.44 13.25 -1.57
N LYS A 99 29.63 13.20 -2.16
CA LYS A 99 30.77 12.45 -1.62
C LYS A 99 31.44 13.27 -0.53
N LEU A 100 31.71 12.65 0.61
CA LEU A 100 32.50 13.24 1.69
C LEU A 100 33.93 12.70 1.64
N GLN A 101 34.88 13.59 1.92
CA GLN A 101 36.27 13.22 2.18
C GLN A 101 36.48 13.33 3.68
N LEU A 102 36.57 12.17 4.34
CA LEU A 102 36.62 12.08 5.79
C LEU A 102 37.93 11.45 6.24
N THR A 103 38.49 11.97 7.33
CA THR A 103 39.60 11.34 8.03
C THR A 103 39.08 10.74 9.31
N TRP A 104 39.05 9.41 9.34
CA TRP A 104 38.52 8.65 10.47
C TRP A 104 39.56 8.46 11.57
N SER A 105 39.11 8.62 12.82
CA SER A 105 39.88 8.31 14.02
C SER A 105 39.08 7.39 14.94
N ALA A 106 39.75 6.52 15.69
CA ALA A 106 39.09 5.68 16.67
C ALA A 106 38.46 6.54 17.79
N TYR A 107 37.25 6.20 18.20
CA TYR A 107 36.57 6.83 19.33
C TYR A 107 36.47 5.88 20.53
N LYS A 108 35.45 5.03 20.62
CA LYS A 108 35.30 4.01 21.69
C LYS A 108 34.44 2.84 21.24
N ASN A 109 34.60 1.66 21.85
CA ASN A 109 33.74 0.49 21.63
C ASN A 109 33.56 0.08 20.15
N GLY A 110 34.61 0.27 19.34
CA GLY A 110 34.59 0.01 17.90
C GLY A 110 33.94 1.10 17.04
N ILE A 111 33.49 2.20 17.65
CA ILE A 111 32.99 3.39 16.95
C ILE A 111 34.19 4.24 16.50
N PHE A 112 34.12 4.73 15.27
CA PHE A 112 35.03 5.70 14.68
C PHE A 112 34.31 7.04 14.54
N GLN A 113 35.09 8.12 14.49
CA GLN A 113 34.57 9.47 14.30
C GLN A 113 35.36 10.23 13.22
N ALA A 114 34.68 11.13 12.53
CA ALA A 114 35.28 12.05 11.56
C ALA A 114 34.59 13.42 11.60
N ASN A 115 35.37 14.49 11.37
CA ASN A 115 34.81 15.83 11.24
C ASN A 115 34.07 15.97 9.92
N THR A 116 32.88 16.56 9.95
CA THR A 116 32.07 16.88 8.78
C THR A 116 32.12 18.38 8.48
N PRO A 117 31.81 18.82 7.25
CA PRO A 117 31.60 20.22 6.94
C PRO A 117 30.56 20.87 7.88
N ALA A 118 30.77 22.14 8.23
CA ALA A 118 29.86 22.89 9.09
C ALA A 118 28.47 23.03 8.43
N GLY A 119 27.41 22.84 9.20
CA GLY A 119 26.03 22.98 8.73
C GLY A 119 25.54 21.85 7.83
N LEU A 120 26.34 20.78 7.65
CA LEU A 120 25.87 19.57 6.99
C LEU A 120 24.76 18.92 7.81
N HIS A 121 23.67 18.54 7.15
CA HIS A 121 22.67 17.65 7.71
C HIS A 121 22.67 16.35 6.91
N ILE A 122 22.78 15.21 7.59
CA ILE A 122 22.83 13.90 6.95
C ILE A 122 21.47 13.21 7.18
N ASP A 123 20.72 13.00 6.11
CA ASP A 123 19.50 12.18 6.19
C ASP A 123 19.80 10.68 6.10
N GLN A 124 20.74 10.29 5.23
CA GLN A 124 21.17 8.92 5.04
C GLN A 124 22.68 8.89 4.76
N LEU A 125 23.34 7.83 5.20
CA LEU A 125 24.78 7.59 5.03
C LEU A 125 24.97 6.33 4.19
N PHE A 126 25.79 6.43 3.15
CA PHE A 126 26.18 5.30 2.32
C PHE A 126 27.68 5.07 2.45
N ILE A 127 28.07 3.82 2.64
CA ILE A 127 29.46 3.35 2.65
C ILE A 127 29.59 2.32 1.55
N ASP A 128 30.45 2.59 0.57
CA ASP A 128 30.67 1.74 -0.61
C ASP A 128 29.34 1.37 -1.33
N GLY A 129 28.46 2.36 -1.45
CA GLY A 129 27.15 2.24 -2.12
C GLY A 129 26.07 1.51 -1.32
N LYS A 130 26.33 1.11 -0.06
CA LYS A 130 25.33 0.49 0.83
C LYS A 130 24.85 1.47 1.89
N ASN A 131 23.53 1.64 1.99
CA ASN A 131 22.91 2.47 3.02
C ASN A 131 23.20 1.89 4.42
N GLN A 132 23.67 2.75 5.32
CA GLN A 132 23.95 2.45 6.72
C GLN A 132 22.80 2.93 7.61
N ARG A 133 22.60 2.30 8.76
CA ARG A 133 21.45 2.60 9.61
C ARG A 133 21.78 3.70 10.60
N MET A 134 20.85 4.63 10.79
CA MET A 134 20.91 5.47 11.98
C MET A 134 20.86 4.57 13.21
N ALA A 135 21.67 4.90 14.21
CA ALA A 135 21.68 4.29 15.53
C ALA A 135 20.25 4.18 16.08
N ARG A 136 19.81 2.98 16.45
CA ARG A 136 18.40 2.74 16.77
C ARG A 136 18.20 1.70 17.87
N TYR A 137 17.05 1.79 18.53
CA TYR A 137 16.58 0.76 19.44
C TYR A 137 15.13 0.34 19.16
N PRO A 138 14.84 -0.98 19.14
CA PRO A 138 15.81 -2.06 19.14
C PRO A 138 16.63 -2.14 17.85
N ASN A 139 17.75 -2.86 17.95
CA ASN A 139 18.60 -3.16 16.81
C ASN A 139 17.81 -3.92 15.74
N TYR A 140 18.07 -3.55 14.50
CA TYR A 140 17.42 -4.16 13.35
C TYR A 140 17.83 -5.62 13.17
N ASP A 141 16.88 -6.47 12.77
CA ASP A 141 17.08 -7.88 12.48
C ASP A 141 16.43 -8.28 11.14
N ALA A 142 17.26 -8.43 10.09
CA ALA A 142 16.82 -8.74 8.73
C ALA A 142 16.01 -10.05 8.64
N SER A 143 16.25 -10.99 9.57
CA SER A 143 15.61 -12.29 9.57
C SER A 143 14.13 -12.22 9.96
N LYS A 144 13.73 -11.16 10.69
CA LYS A 144 12.36 -10.94 11.16
C LYS A 144 11.52 -10.15 10.15
N LYS A 145 11.41 -10.67 8.93
CA LYS A 145 10.73 -10.00 7.80
C LYS A 145 9.30 -9.53 8.09
N THR A 146 8.58 -10.23 8.97
CA THR A 146 7.18 -9.92 9.31
C THR A 146 7.00 -9.13 10.61
N ALA A 147 8.10 -8.85 11.32
CA ALA A 147 8.06 -8.03 12.52
C ALA A 147 8.04 -6.54 12.13
N ALA A 148 7.26 -5.74 12.86
CA ALA A 148 7.23 -4.30 12.68
C ALA A 148 8.64 -3.69 12.81
N TYR A 149 9.01 -2.86 11.84
CA TYR A 149 10.32 -2.22 11.65
C TYR A 149 11.51 -3.19 11.75
N GLN A 150 11.25 -4.50 11.56
CA GLN A 150 12.19 -5.60 11.72
C GLN A 150 12.96 -5.54 13.07
N GLY A 151 12.31 -4.98 14.09
CA GLY A 151 12.88 -4.67 15.40
C GLY A 151 12.03 -3.65 16.11
N TYR A 152 11.32 -4.06 17.16
CA TYR A 152 10.42 -3.19 17.91
C TYR A 152 10.42 -3.57 19.39
N ALA A 153 10.13 -2.60 20.26
CA ALA A 153 9.94 -2.82 21.69
C ALA A 153 8.98 -1.80 22.31
N ALA A 154 8.15 -2.25 23.24
CA ALA A 154 7.21 -1.39 23.95
C ALA A 154 7.92 -0.27 24.75
N ASP A 155 9.13 -0.55 25.23
CA ASP A 155 9.95 0.34 26.05
C ASP A 155 10.87 1.27 25.24
N ALA A 156 10.70 1.34 23.90
CA ALA A 156 11.63 2.00 22.97
C ALA A 156 12.02 3.44 23.34
N PHE A 157 11.14 4.17 24.02
CA PHE A 157 11.41 5.51 24.56
C PHE A 157 10.88 5.69 25.99
N SER A 158 10.86 4.61 26.78
CA SER A 158 10.45 4.67 28.19
C SER A 158 11.35 5.61 29.00
N GLU A 159 10.84 6.16 30.10
CA GLU A 159 11.62 7.04 30.99
C GLU A 159 12.90 6.37 31.50
N LYS A 160 12.83 5.05 31.78
CA LYS A 160 13.98 4.25 32.20
C LYS A 160 15.08 4.27 31.14
N ARG A 161 14.71 4.15 29.86
CA ARG A 161 15.64 4.16 28.72
C ARG A 161 16.16 5.56 28.44
N ALA A 162 15.25 6.54 28.31
CA ALA A 162 15.59 7.92 28.05
C ALA A 162 16.42 8.60 29.15
N LYS A 163 16.46 8.02 30.36
CA LYS A 163 17.40 8.41 31.42
C LYS A 163 18.86 8.28 30.99
N ALA A 164 19.20 7.29 30.15
CA ALA A 164 20.56 7.05 29.69
C ALA A 164 21.00 7.99 28.56
N TRP A 165 20.06 8.57 27.82
CA TRP A 165 20.36 9.45 26.68
C TRP A 165 20.84 10.82 27.15
N ALA A 166 21.94 11.35 26.62
CA ALA A 166 22.36 12.71 26.96
C ALA A 166 21.38 13.75 26.39
N ASP A 167 21.17 13.71 25.08
CA ASP A 167 20.23 14.56 24.35
C ASP A 167 19.59 13.76 23.20
N PRO A 168 18.30 13.40 23.28
CA PRO A 168 17.62 12.67 22.22
C PRO A 168 17.02 13.59 21.14
N SER A 169 17.24 14.91 21.22
CA SER A 169 16.66 15.89 20.29
C SER A 169 17.12 15.63 18.86
N GLY A 170 16.18 15.67 17.91
CA GLY A 170 16.44 15.30 16.52
C GLY A 170 16.33 13.80 16.24
N GLY A 171 16.17 12.97 17.28
CA GLY A 171 15.79 11.57 17.15
C GLY A 171 14.39 11.41 16.56
N TYR A 172 14.06 10.20 16.12
CA TYR A 172 12.73 9.85 15.60
C TYR A 172 12.12 8.70 16.38
N ILE A 173 10.80 8.76 16.58
CA ILE A 173 9.99 7.63 17.06
C ILE A 173 9.22 7.10 15.85
N HIS A 174 9.34 5.80 15.60
CA HIS A 174 8.51 5.10 14.61
C HIS A 174 7.62 4.12 15.36
N ALA A 175 6.33 4.12 15.06
CA ALA A 175 5.39 3.24 15.70
C ALA A 175 4.35 2.75 14.69
N MET A 176 3.91 1.50 14.85
CA MET A 176 2.75 1.06 14.07
C MET A 176 1.51 1.84 14.49
N HIS A 177 0.57 2.01 13.57
CA HIS A 177 -0.81 2.38 13.87
C HIS A 177 -1.39 1.46 14.96
N ARG A 178 -2.26 1.95 15.85
CA ARG A 178 -2.85 1.15 16.94
C ARG A 178 -3.48 -0.17 16.48
N SER A 179 -4.05 -0.20 15.27
CA SER A 179 -4.61 -1.41 14.65
C SER A 179 -3.65 -2.13 13.68
N ARG A 180 -2.40 -1.68 13.57
CA ARG A 180 -1.34 -2.18 12.70
C ARG A 180 -1.58 -2.04 11.18
N TRP A 181 -2.46 -1.15 10.77
CA TRP A 181 -2.78 -0.95 9.35
C TRP A 181 -1.72 -0.12 8.58
N GLY A 182 -0.89 0.63 9.30
CA GLY A 182 0.16 1.50 8.77
C GLY A 182 1.10 1.96 9.88
N GLY A 183 1.76 3.12 9.71
CA GLY A 183 2.73 3.67 10.67
C GLY A 183 2.39 5.07 11.16
N TYR A 184 3.14 5.49 12.17
CA TYR A 184 3.22 6.85 12.71
C TYR A 184 4.68 7.21 12.92
N HIS A 185 5.00 8.47 12.67
CA HIS A 185 6.34 8.99 12.86
C HIS A 185 6.31 10.30 13.63
N TYR A 186 7.23 10.43 14.58
CA TYR A 186 7.38 11.61 15.42
C TYR A 186 8.85 12.02 15.48
N LYS A 187 9.09 13.32 15.51
CA LYS A 187 10.41 13.89 15.79
C LYS A 187 10.52 14.18 17.28
N ILE A 188 11.58 13.69 17.91
CA ILE A 188 11.91 13.97 19.30
C ILE A 188 12.44 15.40 19.40
N THR A 189 11.82 16.20 20.26
CA THR A 189 12.18 17.59 20.53
C THR A 189 13.05 17.75 21.79
N GLY A 190 13.22 16.67 22.55
CA GLY A 190 14.05 16.63 23.75
C GLY A 190 13.51 15.67 24.80
N LYS A 191 13.83 15.93 26.07
CA LYS A 191 13.26 15.23 27.23
C LYS A 191 13.15 16.14 28.44
N ASN A 192 12.13 15.92 29.27
CA ASN A 192 11.93 16.59 30.56
C ASN A 192 11.71 15.54 31.65
N ASN A 193 12.49 15.58 32.74
CA ASN A 193 12.47 14.57 33.80
C ASN A 193 12.53 13.12 33.26
N ASN A 194 13.39 12.88 32.26
CA ASN A 194 13.52 11.62 31.50
C ASN A 194 12.31 11.23 30.63
N LYS A 195 11.23 12.01 30.60
CA LYS A 195 10.13 11.81 29.66
C LYS A 195 10.44 12.48 28.34
N VAL A 196 10.44 11.70 27.27
CA VAL A 196 10.70 12.20 25.90
C VAL A 196 9.58 13.12 25.45
N THR A 197 9.94 14.26 24.88
CA THR A 197 9.01 15.20 24.23
C THR A 197 9.15 15.06 22.71
N TYR A 198 8.04 15.12 21.99
CA TYR A 198 8.03 14.89 20.55
C TYR A 198 6.84 15.58 19.88
N GLU A 199 6.95 15.79 18.57
CA GLU A 199 5.91 16.31 17.69
C GLU A 199 5.80 15.41 16.44
N GLY A 200 4.62 15.32 15.83
CA GLY A 200 4.42 14.40 14.71
C GLY A 200 3.06 13.73 14.71
N GLY A 201 3.00 12.59 14.03
CA GLY A 201 1.82 11.74 14.01
C GLY A 201 0.79 12.10 12.94
N TRP A 202 1.17 12.87 11.93
CA TRP A 202 0.29 13.32 10.85
C TRP A 202 0.29 12.40 9.62
N GLN A 203 1.01 11.26 9.66
CA GLN A 203 1.10 10.30 8.54
C GLN A 203 -0.17 9.45 8.36
N ASN A 204 -1.19 9.69 9.17
CA ASN A 204 -2.41 8.91 9.19
C ASN A 204 -3.60 9.86 9.15
N ASN A 205 -4.47 9.64 8.17
CA ASN A 205 -5.66 10.44 7.96
C ASN A 205 -6.75 10.03 8.96
N ARG A 206 -6.82 8.74 9.31
CA ARG A 206 -7.70 8.21 10.38
C ARG A 206 -6.95 8.17 11.72
N GLN A 207 -6.95 9.28 12.43
CA GLN A 207 -6.08 9.49 13.60
C GLN A 207 -6.43 8.60 14.83
N MET A 208 -5.77 7.44 14.96
CA MET A 208 -5.94 6.50 16.09
C MET A 208 -4.74 6.45 17.05
N GLY A 209 -3.62 7.06 16.65
CA GLY A 209 -2.38 7.15 17.44
C GLY A 209 -1.52 5.87 17.42
N MET A 210 -0.35 5.98 18.04
CA MET A 210 0.66 4.92 18.07
C MET A 210 0.19 3.66 18.81
N HIS A 211 0.65 2.51 18.34
CA HIS A 211 0.55 1.24 19.04
C HIS A 211 1.39 1.25 20.33
N GLU A 212 1.02 0.47 21.34
CA GLU A 212 1.75 0.38 22.62
C GLU A 212 3.05 -0.44 22.55
N ASP A 213 3.03 -1.57 21.84
CA ASP A 213 4.21 -2.45 21.74
C ASP A 213 5.12 -2.22 20.53
N PHE A 214 4.55 -2.00 19.35
CA PHE A 214 5.31 -1.98 18.09
C PHE A 214 5.91 -0.60 17.81
N ARG A 215 6.98 -0.28 18.55
CA ARG A 215 7.69 1.00 18.50
C ARG A 215 9.20 0.80 18.34
N MET A 216 9.87 1.75 17.71
CA MET A 216 11.32 1.90 17.71
C MET A 216 11.68 3.38 17.82
N VAL A 217 12.93 3.64 18.20
CA VAL A 217 13.55 4.96 18.09
C VAL A 217 14.82 4.88 17.25
N GLU A 218 15.16 5.97 16.57
CA GLU A 218 16.43 6.09 15.86
C GLU A 218 17.00 7.51 15.97
N ASN A 219 18.27 7.64 15.54
CA ASN A 219 19.06 8.87 15.60
C ASN A 219 19.31 9.36 17.04
N ILE A 220 19.73 8.44 17.90
CA ILE A 220 20.13 8.69 19.30
C ILE A 220 21.53 8.11 19.49
N PHE A 221 22.49 8.93 19.94
CA PHE A 221 23.90 8.53 20.03
C PHE A 221 24.13 7.32 20.94
N GLU A 222 23.44 7.25 22.08
CA GLU A 222 23.60 6.14 23.02
C GLU A 222 23.05 4.80 22.51
N GLU A 223 22.24 4.81 21.46
CA GLU A 223 21.76 3.59 20.78
C GLU A 223 22.68 3.18 19.61
N LEU A 224 23.85 3.82 19.44
CA LEU A 224 24.89 3.41 18.49
C LEU A 224 25.72 2.27 19.10
N ASP A 225 25.31 1.03 18.86
CA ASP A 225 25.87 -0.11 19.59
C ASP A 225 26.22 -1.34 18.75
N VAL A 226 25.76 -1.45 17.50
CA VAL A 226 26.08 -2.56 16.60
C VAL A 226 26.75 -2.12 15.29
N PRO A 227 27.49 -3.01 14.61
CA PRO A 227 28.07 -2.68 13.32
C PRO A 227 27.05 -2.28 12.26
N GLY A 228 27.40 -1.30 11.42
CA GLY A 228 26.55 -0.71 10.40
C GLY A 228 25.70 0.47 10.87
N GLU A 229 25.80 0.84 12.15
CA GLU A 229 25.10 2.00 12.71
C GLU A 229 25.94 3.27 12.70
N TRP A 230 25.28 4.41 12.54
CA TRP A 230 25.89 5.74 12.57
C TRP A 230 25.04 6.78 13.31
N PHE A 231 25.68 7.86 13.74
CA PHE A 231 25.05 9.04 14.33
C PHE A 231 25.81 10.31 13.90
N HIS A 232 25.11 11.38 13.54
CA HIS A 232 25.72 12.67 13.20
C HIS A 232 25.40 13.73 14.25
N ASP A 233 26.43 14.17 14.96
CA ASP A 233 26.35 15.29 15.89
C ASP A 233 26.51 16.59 15.11
N THR A 234 25.39 17.21 14.74
CA THR A 234 25.36 18.46 13.97
C THR A 234 25.91 19.65 14.75
N GLN A 235 25.88 19.63 16.09
CA GLN A 235 26.42 20.70 16.92
C GLN A 235 27.95 20.66 16.94
N LYS A 236 28.53 19.46 16.98
CA LYS A 236 29.98 19.25 16.93
C LYS A 236 30.54 19.08 15.51
N ASN A 237 29.67 19.01 14.50
CA ASN A 237 30.03 18.65 13.12
C ASN A 237 30.85 17.35 13.08
N THR A 238 30.38 16.31 13.77
CA THR A 238 31.08 15.03 13.88
C THR A 238 30.19 13.86 13.49
N LEU A 239 30.64 13.06 12.53
CA LEU A 239 29.99 11.80 12.16
C LEU A 239 30.63 10.66 12.94
N TYR A 240 29.80 9.90 13.65
CA TYR A 240 30.19 8.67 14.34
C TYR A 240 29.65 7.47 13.55
N PHE A 241 30.48 6.45 13.36
CA PHE A 241 30.10 5.23 12.65
C PHE A 241 30.76 4.02 13.27
N LYS A 242 30.01 2.93 13.43
CA LYS A 242 30.53 1.63 13.87
C LYS A 242 30.65 0.71 12.65
N PRO A 243 31.82 0.59 12.02
CA PRO A 243 31.96 -0.21 10.80
C PRO A 243 31.74 -1.70 11.05
N ALA A 244 31.18 -2.39 10.05
CA ALA A 244 31.26 -3.84 9.95
C ALA A 244 32.73 -4.26 9.70
N LYS A 245 33.07 -5.52 10.04
CA LYS A 245 34.46 -5.99 10.02
C LYS A 245 35.11 -5.91 8.64
N GLU A 246 34.29 -6.01 7.60
CA GLU A 246 34.66 -5.98 6.20
C GLU A 246 34.87 -4.57 5.64
N ILE A 247 34.53 -3.51 6.37
CA ILE A 247 34.65 -2.13 5.91
C ILE A 247 36.03 -1.58 6.27
N ASP A 248 36.82 -1.24 5.25
CA ASP A 248 38.03 -0.45 5.40
C ASP A 248 37.70 1.05 5.28
N LEU A 249 37.61 1.74 6.42
CA LEU A 249 37.26 3.16 6.47
C LEU A 249 38.28 4.09 5.79
N GLN A 250 39.53 3.66 5.58
CA GLN A 250 40.53 4.50 4.92
C GLN A 250 40.34 4.51 3.39
N ALA A 251 39.82 3.43 2.83
CA ALA A 251 39.53 3.30 1.40
C ALA A 251 38.04 3.54 1.05
N ALA A 252 37.16 3.51 2.05
CA ALA A 252 35.72 3.58 1.88
C ALA A 252 35.25 4.84 1.16
N LYS A 253 34.34 4.65 0.20
CA LYS A 253 33.58 5.73 -0.41
C LYS A 253 32.42 6.11 0.51
N VAL A 254 32.50 7.32 1.09
CA VAL A 254 31.46 7.87 1.96
C VAL A 254 30.57 8.84 1.18
N GLU A 255 29.27 8.57 1.15
CA GLU A 255 28.27 9.42 0.50
C GLU A 255 27.13 9.76 1.46
N VAL A 256 26.59 10.97 1.35
CA VAL A 256 25.44 11.43 2.14
C VAL A 256 24.36 12.03 1.25
N VAL A 257 23.11 11.84 1.63
CA VAL A 257 21.94 12.30 0.86
C VAL A 257 21.57 13.74 1.18
N ARG A 258 21.23 14.53 0.15
CA ARG A 258 20.83 15.96 0.27
C ARG A 258 19.53 16.32 -0.42
N LEU A 259 19.26 15.74 -1.59
CA LEU A 259 18.08 16.10 -2.40
C LEU A 259 16.89 15.18 -2.09
N ASN A 260 15.69 15.76 -2.03
CA ASN A 260 14.45 14.97 -1.97
C ASN A 260 14.11 14.41 -3.36
N HIS A 261 14.25 15.25 -4.40
CA HIS A 261 13.93 14.93 -5.79
C HIS A 261 15.20 15.08 -6.64
N LEU A 262 15.39 14.19 -7.59
CA LEU A 262 16.51 14.21 -8.54
C LEU A 262 16.07 14.80 -9.87
N VAL A 263 14.88 14.41 -10.35
CA VAL A 263 14.32 14.87 -11.62
C VAL A 263 12.88 15.31 -11.42
N GLU A 264 12.53 16.47 -11.97
CA GLU A 264 11.15 16.96 -12.00
C GLU A 264 10.74 17.32 -13.42
N PHE A 265 9.51 17.00 -13.80
CA PHE A 265 8.83 17.58 -14.95
C PHE A 265 7.79 18.56 -14.41
N ASN A 266 7.89 19.81 -14.84
CA ASN A 266 7.08 20.91 -14.34
C ASN A 266 6.37 21.61 -15.51
N GLY A 267 5.17 21.14 -15.82
CA GLY A 267 4.25 21.74 -16.77
C GLY A 267 2.86 21.92 -16.17
N THR A 268 1.89 22.17 -17.05
CA THR A 268 0.47 22.28 -16.70
C THR A 268 -0.37 21.63 -17.81
N GLU A 269 -1.67 21.43 -17.60
CA GLU A 269 -2.58 20.95 -18.67
C GLU A 269 -2.51 21.84 -19.93
N LEU A 270 -2.45 23.17 -19.78
CA LEU A 270 -2.38 24.10 -20.91
C LEU A 270 -0.97 24.19 -21.52
N ASN A 271 0.05 23.89 -20.73
CA ASN A 271 1.45 24.02 -21.10
C ASN A 271 2.24 22.79 -20.64
N PRO A 272 1.98 21.61 -21.24
CA PRO A 272 2.60 20.39 -20.77
C PRO A 272 4.08 20.29 -21.15
N VAL A 273 4.84 19.54 -20.34
CA VAL A 273 6.14 19.01 -20.75
C VAL A 273 5.92 17.72 -21.52
N GLN A 274 6.50 17.57 -22.72
CA GLN A 274 6.10 16.50 -23.64
C GLN A 274 7.26 15.80 -24.35
N HIS A 275 7.05 14.53 -24.69
CA HIS A 275 7.91 13.73 -25.57
C HIS A 275 9.38 13.68 -25.14
N ILE A 276 9.60 13.49 -23.83
CA ILE A 276 10.93 13.29 -23.26
C ILE A 276 11.06 11.84 -22.77
N THR A 277 12.17 11.20 -23.11
CA THR A 277 12.52 9.86 -22.62
C THR A 277 13.76 9.93 -21.73
N LEU A 278 13.70 9.31 -20.56
CA LEU A 278 14.87 9.02 -19.71
C LEU A 278 15.12 7.51 -19.75
N GLN A 279 16.30 7.07 -20.20
CA GLN A 279 16.58 5.66 -20.44
C GLN A 279 17.91 5.18 -19.86
N GLY A 280 17.88 4.05 -19.16
CA GLY A 280 19.07 3.28 -18.80
C GLY A 280 19.81 3.76 -17.56
N PHE A 281 19.25 4.68 -16.78
CA PHE A 281 19.92 5.28 -15.62
C PHE A 281 19.86 4.38 -14.38
N VAL A 282 20.75 4.63 -13.42
CA VAL A 282 20.55 4.29 -12.01
C VAL A 282 20.26 5.57 -11.24
N VAL A 283 19.22 5.57 -10.41
CA VAL A 283 18.78 6.69 -9.59
C VAL A 283 19.01 6.33 -8.13
N ARG A 284 19.84 7.12 -7.42
CA ARG A 284 20.19 6.89 -6.01
C ARG A 284 20.15 8.16 -5.19
N HIS A 285 20.17 8.00 -3.86
CA HIS A 285 20.41 9.08 -2.92
C HIS A 285 19.32 10.17 -2.95
N ALA A 286 18.05 9.76 -2.92
CA ALA A 286 16.93 10.64 -2.59
C ALA A 286 16.64 10.58 -1.08
N ALA A 287 16.33 11.71 -0.46
CA ALA A 287 16.12 11.81 0.98
C ALA A 287 14.84 11.08 1.44
N ARG A 288 14.78 10.74 2.72
CA ARG A 288 13.59 10.19 3.36
C ARG A 288 12.54 11.28 3.57
N THR A 289 11.27 10.91 3.35
CA THR A 289 10.16 11.87 3.26
C THR A 289 9.07 11.64 4.32
N PHE A 290 9.26 10.69 5.23
CA PHE A 290 8.23 10.22 6.16
C PHE A 290 7.69 11.29 7.12
N MET A 291 8.47 12.34 7.43
CA MET A 291 8.00 13.48 8.24
C MET A 291 7.25 14.54 7.41
N GLN A 292 7.36 14.49 6.09
CA GLN A 292 6.69 15.38 5.14
C GLN A 292 5.34 14.80 4.66
N THR A 293 5.06 13.53 4.97
CA THR A 293 3.82 12.81 4.65
C THR A 293 2.62 13.40 5.40
N LYS A 294 2.07 14.51 4.91
CA LYS A 294 1.04 15.34 5.57
C LYS A 294 -0.25 15.46 4.77
N GLU A 295 -0.21 15.22 3.47
CA GLU A 295 -1.34 15.50 2.60
C GLU A 295 -2.37 14.36 2.68
N PRO A 296 -3.63 14.64 3.08
CA PRO A 296 -4.66 13.61 3.10
C PRO A 296 -5.04 13.20 1.68
N LEU A 297 -5.16 11.89 1.47
CA LEU A 297 -5.79 11.34 0.27
C LEU A 297 -7.29 11.17 0.50
N LEU A 298 -8.07 11.10 -0.59
CA LEU A 298 -9.54 11.02 -0.54
C LEU A 298 -10.00 9.80 0.28
N ARG A 299 -10.40 10.04 1.54
CA ARG A 299 -10.81 9.02 2.52
C ARG A 299 -9.93 7.77 2.59
N SER A 300 -8.66 7.87 2.19
CA SER A 300 -7.63 6.89 2.53
C SER A 300 -7.42 6.91 4.04
N ASP A 301 -6.99 5.81 4.63
CA ASP A 301 -6.60 5.80 6.04
C ASP A 301 -5.27 6.56 6.28
N TRP A 302 -4.52 6.90 5.23
CA TRP A 302 -3.21 7.55 5.33
C TRP A 302 -3.08 8.80 4.50
N THR A 303 -2.12 9.63 4.91
CA THR A 303 -1.65 10.78 4.15
C THR A 303 -0.48 10.36 3.26
N ILE A 304 -0.06 11.25 2.37
CA ILE A 304 1.07 11.04 1.46
C ILE A 304 2.02 12.22 1.46
N TYR A 305 3.28 11.97 1.10
CA TYR A 305 4.18 13.02 0.62
C TYR A 305 4.05 13.11 -0.90
N ARG A 306 3.61 14.27 -1.39
CA ARG A 306 3.43 14.54 -2.82
C ARG A 306 4.77 14.85 -3.50
N GLY A 307 5.59 13.82 -3.67
CA GLY A 307 6.92 13.90 -4.23
C GLY A 307 7.64 12.55 -4.24
N GLY A 308 8.80 12.49 -4.89
CA GLY A 308 9.60 11.27 -5.07
C GLY A 308 10.92 11.56 -5.77
N ALA A 309 11.78 10.56 -5.94
CA ALA A 309 13.05 10.73 -6.62
C ALA A 309 12.84 11.33 -8.02
N PHE A 310 11.86 10.83 -8.78
CA PHE A 310 11.34 11.46 -9.99
C PHE A 310 9.90 11.96 -9.76
N VAL A 311 9.60 13.19 -10.15
CA VAL A 311 8.24 13.78 -10.05
C VAL A 311 7.78 14.29 -11.41
N LEU A 312 6.56 13.90 -11.81
CA LEU A 312 5.95 14.34 -13.06
C LEU A 312 4.70 15.17 -12.77
N THR A 313 4.71 16.44 -13.15
CA THR A 313 3.55 17.34 -13.02
C THR A 313 3.28 18.00 -14.35
N GLY A 314 2.05 17.90 -14.85
CA GLY A 314 1.65 18.57 -16.08
C GLY A 314 2.42 18.08 -17.30
N SER A 315 2.48 16.77 -17.51
CA SER A 315 3.28 16.19 -18.60
C SER A 315 2.50 15.22 -19.49
N GLU A 316 2.94 15.05 -20.73
CA GLU A 316 2.34 14.11 -21.69
C GLU A 316 3.41 13.34 -22.46
N ASN A 317 3.22 12.04 -22.69
CA ASN A 317 4.17 11.21 -23.44
C ASN A 317 5.60 11.25 -22.84
N ILE A 318 5.69 11.14 -21.51
CA ILE A 318 6.97 11.02 -20.80
C ILE A 318 7.28 9.54 -20.59
N HIS A 319 8.48 9.12 -20.98
CA HIS A 319 8.91 7.73 -20.84
C HIS A 319 10.08 7.63 -19.86
N ILE A 320 9.96 6.72 -18.89
CA ILE A 320 11.04 6.29 -17.99
C ILE A 320 11.30 4.82 -18.32
N LEU A 321 12.41 4.57 -18.99
CA LEU A 321 12.73 3.26 -19.57
C LEU A 321 13.99 2.69 -18.93
N ASP A 322 13.97 1.38 -18.65
CA ASP A 322 15.17 0.62 -18.30
C ASP A 322 15.98 1.24 -17.16
N THR A 323 15.30 1.89 -16.21
CA THR A 323 15.92 2.67 -15.14
C THR A 323 15.85 1.91 -13.82
N GLU A 324 16.96 1.85 -13.11
CA GLU A 324 17.05 1.32 -11.76
C GLU A 324 16.84 2.44 -10.73
N PHE A 325 15.97 2.22 -9.76
CA PHE A 325 15.82 3.06 -8.57
C PHE A 325 16.33 2.25 -7.39
N ASP A 326 17.54 2.58 -6.93
CA ASP A 326 18.25 1.84 -5.87
C ASP A 326 18.32 2.68 -4.60
N GLN A 327 17.73 2.16 -3.52
CA GLN A 327 17.83 2.71 -2.16
C GLN A 327 17.42 4.20 -2.07
N VAL A 328 16.37 4.60 -2.77
CA VAL A 328 15.80 5.95 -2.65
C VAL A 328 14.95 6.07 -1.37
N GLY A 329 15.13 7.14 -0.60
CA GLY A 329 14.58 7.28 0.75
C GLY A 329 13.07 7.59 0.83
N GLY A 330 12.48 8.11 -0.24
CA GLY A 330 11.06 8.46 -0.35
C GLY A 330 10.33 7.59 -1.38
N ASN A 331 9.37 8.16 -2.11
CA ASN A 331 8.77 7.47 -3.26
C ASN A 331 9.80 7.43 -4.42
N ALA A 332 9.81 6.38 -5.25
CA ALA A 332 10.72 6.35 -6.39
C ALA A 332 10.22 7.24 -7.54
N ILE A 333 8.98 7.01 -7.99
CA ILE A 333 8.34 7.83 -9.03
C ILE A 333 6.99 8.35 -8.54
N PHE A 334 6.75 9.65 -8.68
CA PHE A 334 5.50 10.30 -8.32
C PHE A 334 4.89 11.02 -9.54
N VAL A 335 3.77 10.50 -10.04
CA VAL A 335 2.98 11.10 -11.12
C VAL A 335 1.87 11.95 -10.50
N ASN A 336 2.13 13.25 -10.46
CA ASN A 336 1.40 14.25 -9.71
C ASN A 336 0.40 15.02 -10.58
N ASN A 337 -0.87 15.09 -10.15
CA ASN A 337 -1.90 15.91 -10.81
C ASN A 337 -2.01 15.58 -12.31
N TYR A 338 -2.28 16.54 -13.19
CA TYR A 338 -2.41 16.31 -14.63
C TYR A 338 -1.18 15.62 -15.22
N ASN A 339 -1.35 14.39 -15.74
CA ASN A 339 -0.39 13.74 -16.62
C ASN A 339 -1.13 12.82 -17.60
N ARG A 340 -0.64 12.69 -18.84
CA ARG A 340 -1.19 11.78 -19.87
C ARG A 340 -0.10 10.89 -20.44
N ASP A 341 -0.44 9.63 -20.69
CA ASP A 341 0.39 8.73 -21.48
C ASP A 341 1.83 8.61 -20.95
N VAL A 342 2.00 8.58 -19.62
CA VAL A 342 3.29 8.29 -19.00
C VAL A 342 3.57 6.79 -19.13
N LEU A 343 4.75 6.42 -19.62
CA LEU A 343 5.21 5.03 -19.70
C LEU A 343 6.38 4.82 -18.75
N ILE A 344 6.20 3.90 -17.79
CA ILE A 344 7.27 3.41 -16.92
C ILE A 344 7.50 1.95 -17.29
N LYS A 345 8.62 1.66 -17.95
CA LYS A 345 8.86 0.32 -18.53
C LYS A 345 10.27 -0.21 -18.27
N GLY A 346 10.38 -1.52 -18.02
CA GLY A 346 11.68 -2.18 -17.90
C GLY A 346 12.48 -1.76 -16.66
N CYS A 347 11.83 -1.11 -15.69
CA CYS A 347 12.49 -0.50 -14.53
C CYS A 347 12.66 -1.52 -13.40
N HIS A 348 13.76 -1.35 -12.64
CA HIS A 348 14.03 -2.11 -11.42
C HIS A 348 13.95 -1.15 -10.23
N ILE A 349 12.91 -1.27 -9.41
CA ILE A 349 12.69 -0.37 -8.25
C ILE A 349 12.88 -1.19 -6.99
N HIS A 350 13.85 -0.83 -6.15
CA HIS A 350 14.09 -1.59 -4.93
C HIS A 350 14.65 -0.81 -3.75
N ASP A 351 14.48 -1.41 -2.56
CA ASP A 351 14.97 -0.89 -1.28
C ASP A 351 14.46 0.55 -1.01
N THR A 352 13.24 0.84 -1.47
CA THR A 352 12.62 2.16 -1.46
C THR A 352 11.98 2.49 -0.11
N GLY A 353 12.24 3.68 0.42
CA GLY A 353 11.77 4.12 1.74
C GLY A 353 10.25 4.30 1.83
N ALA A 354 9.62 4.76 0.74
CA ALA A 354 8.17 4.87 0.62
C ALA A 354 7.61 3.99 -0.52
N SER A 355 6.78 4.53 -1.43
CA SER A 355 6.15 3.75 -2.51
C SER A 355 7.09 3.59 -3.71
N GLY A 356 6.93 2.51 -4.48
CA GLY A 356 7.65 2.38 -5.75
C GLY A 356 7.15 3.45 -6.72
N ILE A 357 5.88 3.36 -7.14
CA ILE A 357 5.26 4.31 -8.07
C ILE A 357 3.95 4.82 -7.46
N ALA A 358 3.73 6.14 -7.48
CA ALA A 358 2.49 6.76 -7.02
C ALA A 358 1.84 7.61 -8.11
N PHE A 359 0.58 7.31 -8.46
CA PHE A 359 -0.28 8.16 -9.30
C PHE A 359 -1.29 8.85 -8.39
N VAL A 360 -1.19 10.17 -8.26
CA VAL A 360 -2.04 10.94 -7.34
C VAL A 360 -2.56 12.22 -7.98
N GLY A 361 -3.88 12.30 -8.16
CA GLY A 361 -4.55 13.50 -8.65
C GLY A 361 -4.72 14.62 -7.62
N ASP A 362 -5.32 15.71 -8.09
CA ASP A 362 -5.71 16.86 -7.28
C ASP A 362 -7.06 16.57 -6.60
N PRO A 363 -7.17 16.70 -5.26
CA PRO A 363 -8.45 16.59 -4.57
C PRO A 363 -9.54 17.54 -5.09
N ASN A 364 -9.16 18.69 -5.67
CA ASN A 364 -10.12 19.63 -6.27
C ASN A 364 -10.69 19.14 -7.61
N ALA A 365 -10.09 18.12 -8.22
CA ALA A 365 -10.67 17.41 -9.37
C ALA A 365 -11.81 16.47 -8.94
N VAL A 366 -11.93 16.16 -7.65
CA VAL A 366 -13.02 15.33 -7.10
C VAL A 366 -14.22 16.20 -6.75
N ARG A 367 -15.43 15.70 -7.03
CA ARG A 367 -16.68 16.37 -6.60
C ARG A 367 -17.05 15.91 -5.19
N ASN A 368 -17.38 16.87 -4.33
CA ASN A 368 -17.72 16.61 -2.93
C ASN A 368 -16.65 15.77 -2.20
N PRO A 369 -15.35 16.15 -2.27
CA PRO A 369 -14.29 15.38 -1.65
C PRO A 369 -14.45 15.37 -0.13
N LEU A 370 -14.08 14.25 0.47
CA LEU A 370 -14.00 14.04 1.91
C LEU A 370 -12.63 13.43 2.22
N PHE A 371 -12.11 13.67 3.42
CA PHE A 371 -10.77 13.24 3.78
C PHE A 371 -10.80 12.35 5.02
N GLU A 372 -11.38 12.78 6.13
CA GLU A 372 -11.39 11.94 7.33
C GLU A 372 -12.44 10.82 7.20
N TYR A 373 -12.17 9.66 7.80
CA TYR A 373 -13.01 8.47 7.70
C TYR A 373 -14.46 8.70 8.14
N GLY A 374 -14.68 9.47 9.21
CA GLY A 374 -15.98 9.78 9.79
C GLY A 374 -16.79 10.86 9.07
N GLU A 375 -16.18 11.60 8.13
CA GLU A 375 -16.86 12.65 7.39
C GLU A 375 -17.96 12.10 6.46
N LYS A 376 -18.98 12.95 6.21
CA LYS A 376 -20.18 12.57 5.46
C LYS A 376 -20.69 13.74 4.63
N ASN A 377 -21.07 13.47 3.39
CA ASN A 377 -21.81 14.42 2.57
C ASN A 377 -23.31 14.44 2.92
N ASP A 378 -23.95 15.60 2.77
CA ASP A 378 -25.40 15.71 2.67
C ASP A 378 -25.85 15.18 1.31
N LEU A 379 -26.41 13.95 1.29
CA LEU A 379 -26.79 13.25 0.06
C LEU A 379 -27.91 13.96 -0.72
N SER A 380 -28.64 14.90 -0.11
CA SER A 380 -29.62 15.71 -0.83
C SER A 380 -28.96 16.83 -1.67
N LYS A 381 -27.68 17.14 -1.41
CA LYS A 381 -26.94 18.26 -2.00
C LYS A 381 -25.71 17.84 -2.80
N ILE A 382 -25.37 16.55 -2.84
CA ILE A 382 -24.22 16.08 -3.62
C ILE A 382 -24.40 16.40 -5.10
N ASN A 383 -23.30 16.69 -5.78
CA ASN A 383 -23.30 16.79 -7.23
C ASN A 383 -23.46 15.37 -7.81
N LYS A 384 -24.49 15.17 -8.63
CA LYS A 384 -24.81 13.88 -9.26
C LYS A 384 -24.23 13.70 -10.67
N THR A 385 -23.39 14.62 -11.13
CA THR A 385 -22.63 14.43 -12.38
C THR A 385 -21.55 13.36 -12.17
N PRO A 386 -21.54 12.28 -12.98
CA PRO A 386 -20.50 11.26 -12.91
C PRO A 386 -19.12 11.81 -13.27
N GLY A 387 -18.09 11.23 -12.67
CA GLY A 387 -16.69 11.50 -12.98
C GLY A 387 -16.08 12.71 -12.26
N PRO A 388 -14.96 13.22 -12.80
CA PRO A 388 -14.18 14.31 -12.22
C PRO A 388 -14.74 15.71 -12.56
N LYS A 389 -14.49 16.69 -11.68
CA LYS A 389 -14.81 18.11 -11.83
C LYS A 389 -13.89 18.83 -12.83
N SER A 390 -12.64 18.43 -12.92
CA SER A 390 -11.61 18.97 -13.82
C SER A 390 -10.70 17.84 -14.29
N ASN A 391 -9.77 18.10 -15.21
CA ASN A 391 -8.85 17.10 -15.76
C ASN A 391 -7.56 16.92 -14.94
N ASN A 392 -7.43 17.58 -13.79
CA ASN A 392 -6.18 17.69 -13.03
C ASN A 392 -5.83 16.41 -12.23
N TYR A 393 -5.64 15.30 -12.93
CA TYR A 393 -5.33 13.98 -12.39
C TYR A 393 -4.51 13.14 -13.38
N PRO A 394 -3.76 12.11 -12.94
CA PRO A 394 -3.06 11.22 -13.86
C PRO A 394 -4.04 10.34 -14.62
N ALA A 395 -3.84 10.21 -15.94
CA ALA A 395 -4.65 9.32 -16.75
C ALA A 395 -3.88 8.61 -17.86
N ASN A 396 -4.44 7.47 -18.32
CA ASN A 396 -3.97 6.71 -19.48
C ASN A 396 -2.47 6.35 -19.43
N SER A 397 -1.93 6.17 -18.23
CA SER A 397 -0.52 5.89 -18.02
C SER A 397 -0.28 4.40 -17.76
N THR A 398 0.90 3.91 -18.10
CA THR A 398 1.23 2.48 -18.06
C THR A 398 2.50 2.21 -17.26
N VAL A 399 2.43 1.22 -16.37
CA VAL A 399 3.58 0.54 -15.77
C VAL A 399 3.67 -0.84 -16.40
N GLU A 400 4.78 -1.14 -17.06
CA GLU A 400 4.94 -2.36 -17.84
C GLU A 400 6.31 -3.01 -17.63
N ASP A 401 6.36 -4.33 -17.48
CA ASP A 401 7.62 -5.09 -17.52
C ASP A 401 8.65 -4.63 -16.47
N CYS A 402 8.17 -4.30 -15.27
CA CYS A 402 8.99 -3.80 -14.16
C CYS A 402 9.15 -4.85 -13.06
N LEU A 403 10.27 -4.76 -12.34
CA LEU A 403 10.53 -5.51 -11.11
C LEU A 403 10.58 -4.54 -9.92
N ILE A 404 9.66 -4.71 -8.96
CA ILE A 404 9.51 -3.83 -7.81
C ILE A 404 9.65 -4.66 -6.52
N HIS A 405 10.61 -4.38 -5.65
CA HIS A 405 10.72 -5.13 -4.39
C HIS A 405 11.32 -4.37 -3.22
N LYS A 406 11.11 -4.89 -1.99
CA LYS A 406 11.56 -4.24 -0.74
C LYS A 406 11.08 -2.80 -0.62
N ILE A 407 9.76 -2.66 -0.61
CA ILE A 407 9.06 -1.38 -0.60
C ILE A 407 8.54 -1.04 0.80
N GLY A 408 8.69 0.22 1.18
CA GLY A 408 8.35 0.70 2.52
C GLY A 408 9.44 0.35 3.53
N THR A 409 10.71 0.58 3.21
CA THR A 409 11.80 0.34 4.18
C THR A 409 11.74 1.31 5.37
N VAL A 410 11.11 2.48 5.19
CA VAL A 410 10.94 3.52 6.22
C VAL A 410 9.47 3.72 6.59
N GLU A 411 8.63 4.04 5.61
CA GLU A 411 7.19 4.28 5.78
C GLU A 411 6.40 2.95 5.87
N ARG A 412 5.16 2.97 6.38
CA ARG A 412 4.31 1.76 6.53
C ARG A 412 2.92 1.87 5.89
N GLN A 413 2.63 3.01 5.29
CA GLN A 413 1.51 3.34 4.43
C GLN A 413 1.71 2.96 2.93
N PRO A 414 2.95 2.94 2.39
CA PRO A 414 3.21 2.74 0.95
C PRO A 414 2.67 1.46 0.31
N ALA A 415 2.73 1.45 -1.02
CA ALA A 415 2.53 0.28 -1.86
C ALA A 415 3.65 0.19 -2.91
N GLY A 416 3.84 -0.99 -3.52
CA GLY A 416 4.65 -1.08 -4.74
C GLY A 416 4.14 -0.12 -5.81
N ILE A 417 2.81 -0.12 -6.03
CA ILE A 417 2.10 0.84 -6.88
C ILE A 417 0.90 1.42 -6.10
N GLN A 418 0.88 2.74 -5.92
CA GLN A 418 -0.21 3.50 -5.33
C GLN A 418 -0.96 4.26 -6.42
N ILE A 419 -2.29 4.16 -6.44
CA ILE A 419 -3.18 4.88 -7.35
C ILE A 419 -4.21 5.62 -6.49
N SER A 420 -4.44 6.91 -6.71
CA SER A 420 -5.48 7.68 -6.04
C SER A 420 -5.88 8.87 -6.91
N MET A 421 -7.17 9.17 -7.01
CA MET A 421 -7.66 10.29 -7.82
C MET A 421 -7.11 10.22 -9.25
N ALA A 422 -7.22 9.06 -9.91
CA ALA A 422 -6.62 8.78 -11.21
C ALA A 422 -7.58 7.95 -12.09
N LYS A 423 -7.27 7.80 -13.37
CA LYS A 423 -8.15 7.11 -14.32
C LYS A 423 -7.37 6.32 -15.37
N GLY A 424 -7.78 5.09 -15.68
CA GLY A 424 -7.22 4.38 -16.83
C GLY A 424 -5.74 4.00 -16.69
N ILE A 425 -5.26 3.82 -15.45
CA ILE A 425 -3.87 3.36 -15.20
C ILE A 425 -3.77 1.88 -15.53
N THR A 426 -2.80 1.51 -16.37
CA THR A 426 -2.50 0.11 -16.67
C THR A 426 -1.26 -0.35 -15.93
N VAL A 427 -1.34 -1.50 -15.27
CA VAL A 427 -0.20 -2.23 -14.69
C VAL A 427 -0.17 -3.61 -15.34
N ARG A 428 0.89 -3.91 -16.09
CA ARG A 428 1.00 -5.19 -16.80
C ARG A 428 2.39 -5.80 -16.74
N ASP A 429 2.47 -7.13 -16.65
CA ASP A 429 3.74 -7.84 -16.70
C ASP A 429 4.72 -7.36 -15.59
N VAL A 430 4.21 -7.14 -14.37
CA VAL A 430 5.00 -6.59 -13.24
C VAL A 430 5.13 -7.61 -12.12
N SER A 431 6.35 -7.80 -11.61
CA SER A 431 6.61 -8.57 -10.38
C SER A 431 6.76 -7.62 -9.19
N ILE A 432 5.98 -7.85 -8.12
CA ILE A 432 6.05 -7.04 -6.89
C ILE A 432 6.19 -7.95 -5.66
N TYR A 433 7.24 -7.78 -4.86
CA TYR A 433 7.39 -8.56 -3.63
C TYR A 433 8.21 -7.89 -2.52
N ASP A 434 8.22 -8.52 -1.34
CA ASP A 434 8.87 -7.99 -0.13
C ASP A 434 8.34 -6.58 0.23
N THR A 435 7.01 -6.40 0.36
CA THR A 435 6.42 -5.10 0.68
C THR A 435 5.91 -5.05 2.12
N ALA A 436 6.21 -3.95 2.83
CA ALA A 436 5.77 -3.79 4.22
C ALA A 436 4.23 -3.78 4.37
N ARG A 437 3.52 -3.28 3.34
CA ARG A 437 2.05 -3.20 3.22
C ARG A 437 1.55 -3.76 1.88
N ALA A 438 1.07 -2.95 0.94
CA ALA A 438 0.39 -3.46 -0.25
C ALA A 438 1.38 -3.75 -1.38
N GLY A 439 1.02 -4.65 -2.30
CA GLY A 439 1.68 -4.70 -3.61
C GLY A 439 1.14 -3.58 -4.50
N ILE A 440 -0.18 -3.58 -4.71
CA ILE A 440 -0.91 -2.56 -5.48
C ILE A 440 -2.07 -2.04 -4.61
N ASN A 441 -2.22 -0.72 -4.52
CA ASN A 441 -3.28 -0.08 -3.74
C ASN A 441 -4.01 0.99 -4.58
N ILE A 442 -5.34 0.88 -4.68
CA ILE A 442 -6.20 1.95 -5.22
C ILE A 442 -6.89 2.64 -4.04
N GLY A 443 -6.45 3.86 -3.74
CA GLY A 443 -6.79 4.58 -2.50
C GLY A 443 -8.23 5.07 -2.38
N ASP A 444 -9.01 5.00 -3.46
CA ASP A 444 -10.36 5.56 -3.57
C ASP A 444 -11.12 4.98 -4.78
N GLY A 445 -12.43 5.30 -4.91
CA GLY A 445 -13.26 4.76 -5.99
C GLY A 445 -13.25 5.57 -7.27
N THR A 446 -12.39 6.58 -7.39
CA THR A 446 -12.32 7.44 -8.57
C THR A 446 -11.35 6.88 -9.62
N TRP A 447 -11.44 7.27 -10.90
CA TRP A 447 -12.67 7.12 -11.68
C TRP A 447 -12.70 5.81 -12.48
N GLY A 448 -11.87 4.85 -12.05
CA GLY A 448 -11.80 3.50 -12.60
C GLY A 448 -11.18 3.41 -14.00
N GLY A 449 -11.49 2.32 -14.69
CA GLY A 449 -10.89 1.96 -15.98
C GLY A 449 -9.46 1.45 -15.86
N HIS A 450 -9.00 1.15 -14.64
CA HIS A 450 -7.69 0.58 -14.41
C HIS A 450 -7.62 -0.84 -14.96
N LEU A 451 -6.50 -1.19 -15.57
CA LEU A 451 -6.23 -2.56 -16.03
C LEU A 451 -5.02 -3.10 -15.27
N ILE A 452 -5.21 -4.18 -14.53
CA ILE A 452 -4.15 -4.88 -13.82
C ILE A 452 -4.10 -6.30 -14.36
N GLU A 453 -3.02 -6.65 -15.06
CA GLU A 453 -2.93 -7.96 -15.69
C GLU A 453 -1.52 -8.56 -15.71
N ARG A 454 -1.43 -9.89 -15.70
CA ARG A 454 -0.15 -10.60 -15.77
C ARG A 454 0.84 -10.14 -14.70
N VAL A 455 0.35 -9.77 -13.52
CA VAL A 455 1.23 -9.42 -12.40
C VAL A 455 1.51 -10.65 -11.52
N ASP A 456 2.68 -10.65 -10.87
CA ASP A 456 3.06 -11.64 -9.85
C ASP A 456 3.37 -10.91 -8.55
N VAL A 457 2.41 -10.90 -7.62
CA VAL A 457 2.45 -10.07 -6.41
C VAL A 457 2.40 -10.97 -5.17
N PHE A 458 3.49 -11.02 -4.41
CA PHE A 458 3.62 -11.92 -3.26
C PHE A 458 4.52 -11.34 -2.15
N ASP A 459 4.56 -11.97 -0.97
CA ASP A 459 5.32 -11.47 0.19
C ASP A 459 4.98 -10.01 0.50
N THR A 460 3.69 -9.72 0.47
CA THR A 460 3.12 -8.42 0.81
C THR A 460 2.45 -8.48 2.17
N VAL A 461 2.18 -7.32 2.75
CA VAL A 461 1.54 -7.15 4.05
C VAL A 461 2.39 -7.84 5.11
N LEU A 462 3.71 -7.67 4.98
CA LEU A 462 4.68 -8.33 5.83
C LEU A 462 4.56 -7.83 7.27
N GLU A 463 4.45 -6.51 7.45
CA GLU A 463 4.51 -5.86 8.76
C GLU A 463 3.17 -5.28 9.21
N THR A 464 2.40 -4.75 8.26
CA THR A 464 1.02 -4.29 8.49
C THR A 464 0.04 -5.45 8.50
N HIS A 465 -1.23 -5.19 8.82
CA HIS A 465 -2.32 -6.18 8.88
C HIS A 465 -3.59 -5.58 8.27
N ASP A 466 -4.59 -6.44 8.02
CA ASP A 466 -5.94 -6.03 7.57
C ASP A 466 -5.89 -5.31 6.21
N HIS A 467 -5.25 -5.98 5.25
CA HIS A 467 -4.96 -5.46 3.93
C HIS A 467 -4.82 -6.59 2.91
N GLY A 468 -4.60 -6.28 1.63
CA GLY A 468 -4.25 -7.29 0.63
C GLY A 468 -3.02 -7.00 -0.22
N SER A 469 -2.59 -8.02 -0.98
CA SER A 469 -1.58 -7.87 -2.04
C SER A 469 -2.06 -6.90 -3.11
N PHE A 470 -3.31 -7.05 -3.51
CA PHE A 470 -4.13 -5.97 -4.07
C PHE A 470 -5.08 -5.45 -2.99
N ASN A 471 -5.23 -4.13 -2.90
CA ASN A 471 -6.30 -3.50 -2.12
C ASN A 471 -6.94 -2.35 -2.89
N SER A 472 -8.23 -2.13 -2.62
CA SER A 472 -8.88 -0.87 -2.98
C SER A 472 -9.93 -0.42 -1.98
N TRP A 473 -10.14 0.89 -1.90
CA TRP A 473 -11.29 1.51 -1.24
C TRP A 473 -12.20 2.19 -2.26
N GLY A 474 -13.51 2.17 -2.05
CA GLY A 474 -14.52 2.91 -2.82
C GLY A 474 -15.41 3.74 -1.89
N ARG A 475 -14.77 4.50 -0.99
CA ARG A 475 -15.41 5.38 0.01
C ARG A 475 -15.96 6.66 -0.65
N ASP A 476 -16.71 6.50 -1.74
CA ASP A 476 -17.15 7.55 -2.66
C ASP A 476 -18.14 8.54 -2.02
N ARG A 477 -18.57 9.55 -2.77
CA ARG A 477 -19.39 10.67 -2.22
C ARG A 477 -20.72 10.24 -1.58
N TYR A 478 -21.24 9.05 -1.91
CA TYR A 478 -22.45 8.47 -1.33
C TYR A 478 -22.19 7.63 -0.06
N TRP A 479 -20.96 7.14 0.10
CA TRP A 479 -20.61 6.09 1.04
C TRP A 479 -20.59 6.61 2.48
N ARG A 480 -21.09 5.78 3.39
CA ARG A 480 -21.09 6.01 4.84
C ARG A 480 -20.70 4.70 5.53
N SER A 481 -19.94 4.80 6.63
CA SER A 481 -19.64 3.63 7.48
C SER A 481 -20.89 3.01 8.11
N ASP A 482 -21.99 3.77 8.16
CA ASP A 482 -23.33 3.27 8.42
C ASP A 482 -23.99 2.74 7.15
N GLN A 483 -23.87 1.43 6.96
CA GLN A 483 -24.43 0.69 5.83
C GLN A 483 -25.93 0.96 5.62
N THR A 484 -26.73 1.09 6.69
CA THR A 484 -28.18 1.24 6.57
C THR A 484 -28.56 2.53 5.87
N THR A 485 -27.88 3.64 6.20
CA THR A 485 -28.13 4.92 5.55
C THR A 485 -27.70 4.91 4.09
N SER A 486 -26.54 4.32 3.77
CA SER A 486 -26.10 4.18 2.38
C SER A 486 -27.04 3.30 1.57
N GLN A 487 -27.53 2.18 2.13
CA GLN A 487 -28.53 1.33 1.48
C GLN A 487 -29.79 2.11 1.12
N ALA A 488 -30.37 2.85 2.08
CA ALA A 488 -31.60 3.61 1.84
C ALA A 488 -31.44 4.72 0.78
N ALA A 489 -30.23 5.26 0.63
CA ALA A 489 -29.92 6.23 -0.41
C ALA A 489 -29.83 5.56 -1.80
N VAL A 490 -29.12 4.43 -1.89
CA VAL A 490 -28.97 3.70 -3.16
C VAL A 490 -30.29 3.07 -3.61
N ASP A 491 -31.15 2.61 -2.69
CA ASP A 491 -32.49 2.13 -3.04
C ASP A 491 -33.35 3.21 -3.73
N LYS A 492 -33.12 4.49 -3.40
CA LYS A 492 -33.80 5.63 -4.04
C LYS A 492 -33.14 6.06 -5.34
N ASP A 493 -31.82 5.91 -5.44
CA ASP A 493 -31.03 6.28 -6.61
C ASP A 493 -29.92 5.24 -6.85
N PRO A 494 -30.20 4.20 -7.64
CA PRO A 494 -29.26 3.10 -7.88
C PRO A 494 -27.96 3.50 -8.60
N ASN A 495 -27.89 4.72 -9.14
CA ASN A 495 -26.71 5.20 -9.87
C ASN A 495 -25.64 5.83 -8.95
N LEU A 496 -25.96 6.08 -7.68
CA LEU A 496 -25.03 6.71 -6.73
C LEU A 496 -23.64 6.05 -6.66
N PRO A 497 -23.52 4.69 -6.64
CA PRO A 497 -22.22 4.03 -6.59
C PRO A 497 -21.35 4.24 -7.84
N PHE A 498 -21.95 4.63 -8.96
CA PHE A 498 -21.26 4.78 -10.25
C PHE A 498 -20.93 6.23 -10.59
N LEU A 499 -21.20 7.18 -9.67
CA LEU A 499 -20.82 8.58 -9.85
C LEU A 499 -19.30 8.77 -9.81
N ASP A 500 -18.60 8.01 -8.96
CA ASP A 500 -17.14 8.04 -8.83
C ASP A 500 -16.51 6.81 -9.49
N ALA A 501 -17.04 5.61 -9.27
CA ALA A 501 -16.60 4.38 -9.96
C ALA A 501 -17.14 4.27 -11.41
N VAL A 502 -16.80 5.25 -12.25
CA VAL A 502 -17.39 5.44 -13.59
C VAL A 502 -17.05 4.30 -14.54
N ASN A 503 -15.75 4.03 -14.72
CA ASN A 503 -15.27 3.01 -15.65
C ASN A 503 -14.95 1.72 -14.90
N THR A 504 -15.28 0.58 -15.50
CA THR A 504 -14.98 -0.73 -14.89
C THR A 504 -13.48 -0.94 -14.79
N SER A 505 -12.98 -1.20 -13.58
CA SER A 505 -11.59 -1.61 -13.35
C SER A 505 -11.48 -3.13 -13.50
N THR A 506 -10.42 -3.61 -14.16
CA THR A 506 -10.23 -5.03 -14.46
C THR A 506 -8.97 -5.57 -13.79
N ILE A 507 -9.09 -6.71 -13.10
CA ILE A 507 -7.98 -7.47 -12.55
C ILE A 507 -7.99 -8.87 -13.17
N ARG A 508 -6.96 -9.22 -13.96
CA ARG A 508 -6.98 -10.50 -14.67
C ARG A 508 -5.64 -11.18 -14.89
N ASN A 509 -5.66 -12.47 -15.18
CA ASN A 509 -4.48 -13.24 -15.61
C ASN A 509 -3.29 -13.05 -14.66
N SER A 510 -3.52 -12.98 -13.34
CA SER A 510 -2.51 -12.55 -12.36
C SER A 510 -2.41 -13.49 -11.17
N ARG A 511 -1.28 -13.44 -10.45
CA ARG A 511 -1.02 -14.26 -9.26
C ARG A 511 -0.76 -13.40 -8.03
N TRP A 512 -1.34 -13.81 -6.91
CA TRP A 512 -1.47 -13.01 -5.69
C TRP A 512 -1.20 -13.83 -4.43
N ARG A 513 -0.46 -13.28 -3.46
CA ARG A 513 -0.22 -13.88 -2.15
C ARG A 513 0.07 -12.85 -1.07
N SER A 514 -0.79 -12.77 -0.05
CA SER A 514 -0.60 -11.91 1.13
C SER A 514 -0.23 -12.72 2.37
N GLU A 515 0.66 -12.19 3.22
CA GLU A 515 1.03 -12.83 4.51
C GLU A 515 0.00 -12.57 5.63
N HIS A 516 -0.53 -11.35 5.73
CA HIS A 516 -1.42 -10.94 6.84
C HIS A 516 -2.73 -10.29 6.38
N GLY A 517 -3.37 -10.86 5.36
CA GLY A 517 -4.74 -10.49 4.97
C GLY A 517 -5.28 -11.25 3.76
N TRP A 518 -5.67 -10.54 2.70
CA TRP A 518 -6.29 -11.12 1.50
C TRP A 518 -5.38 -11.03 0.29
N ASP A 519 -5.58 -11.91 -0.69
CA ASP A 519 -4.79 -11.84 -1.91
C ASP A 519 -5.31 -10.70 -2.81
N ILE A 520 -6.64 -10.63 -2.96
CA ILE A 520 -7.35 -9.48 -3.52
C ILE A 520 -8.35 -8.96 -2.49
N ASP A 521 -8.16 -7.72 -2.03
CA ASP A 521 -8.97 -7.04 -1.03
C ASP A 521 -9.73 -5.84 -1.61
N LEU A 522 -10.96 -6.07 -2.10
CA LEU A 522 -11.88 -4.96 -2.38
C LEU A 522 -12.52 -4.55 -1.07
N ASP A 523 -11.95 -3.53 -0.43
CA ASP A 523 -12.37 -3.02 0.86
C ASP A 523 -13.48 -1.97 0.72
N ASP A 524 -13.79 -1.23 1.80
CA ASP A 524 -14.91 -0.27 1.94
C ASP A 524 -15.45 0.35 0.64
N GLY A 525 -16.58 -0.14 0.16
CA GLY A 525 -17.37 0.51 -0.90
C GLY A 525 -16.83 0.34 -2.32
N SER A 526 -15.71 -0.37 -2.51
CA SER A 526 -15.12 -0.65 -3.81
C SER A 526 -16.14 -1.21 -4.79
N SER A 527 -16.38 -0.51 -5.90
CA SER A 527 -17.47 -0.77 -6.84
C SER A 527 -16.97 -0.80 -8.29
N ASN A 528 -17.71 -1.46 -9.17
CA ASN A 528 -17.47 -1.54 -10.62
C ASN A 528 -16.15 -2.24 -11.01
N TYR A 529 -16.03 -3.53 -10.67
CA TYR A 529 -14.84 -4.35 -10.95
C TYR A 529 -15.16 -5.62 -11.72
N ASP A 530 -14.27 -5.99 -12.64
CA ASP A 530 -14.20 -7.32 -13.26
C ASP A 530 -12.91 -8.03 -12.79
N ILE A 531 -13.03 -9.25 -12.28
CA ILE A 531 -11.96 -10.01 -11.63
C ILE A 531 -11.94 -11.43 -12.18
N TYR A 532 -11.00 -11.78 -13.04
CA TYR A 532 -11.01 -13.11 -13.66
C TYR A 532 -9.65 -13.68 -14.02
N ASN A 533 -9.55 -15.00 -14.13
CA ASN A 533 -8.29 -15.69 -14.44
C ASN A 533 -7.18 -15.35 -13.43
N ASN A 534 -7.51 -15.21 -12.14
CA ASN A 534 -6.53 -14.95 -11.09
C ASN A 534 -6.25 -16.21 -10.27
N VAL A 535 -5.00 -16.35 -9.82
CA VAL A 535 -4.58 -17.35 -8.82
C VAL A 535 -4.28 -16.64 -7.51
N MET A 536 -5.03 -17.00 -6.46
CA MET A 536 -4.92 -16.46 -5.11
C MET A 536 -4.38 -17.56 -4.19
N LEU A 537 -3.12 -17.41 -3.77
CA LEU A 537 -2.36 -18.49 -3.13
C LEU A 537 -2.64 -18.63 -1.64
N ALA A 538 -3.17 -17.62 -0.94
CA ALA A 538 -3.26 -17.62 0.52
C ALA A 538 -4.58 -17.04 1.05
N GLY A 539 -4.74 -15.72 1.01
CA GLY A 539 -5.84 -15.00 1.65
C GLY A 539 -7.19 -15.09 0.93
N GLY A 540 -7.19 -15.40 -0.38
CA GLY A 540 -8.39 -15.45 -1.21
C GLY A 540 -8.94 -14.08 -1.60
N LEU A 541 -10.23 -14.04 -1.94
CA LEU A 541 -10.92 -12.86 -2.47
C LEU A 541 -11.83 -12.24 -1.41
N LYS A 542 -11.56 -10.98 -1.03
CA LYS A 542 -12.47 -10.19 -0.19
C LYS A 542 -13.23 -9.16 -1.01
N LEU A 543 -14.53 -9.12 -0.75
CA LEU A 543 -15.50 -8.21 -1.33
C LEU A 543 -16.25 -7.55 -0.16
N ARG A 544 -15.85 -6.34 0.25
CA ARG A 544 -16.48 -5.59 1.35
C ARG A 544 -17.33 -4.43 0.80
N GLU A 545 -18.61 -4.39 1.15
CA GLU A 545 -19.57 -3.35 0.68
C GLU A 545 -19.54 -3.19 -0.86
N GLY A 546 -20.02 -2.09 -1.45
CA GLY A 546 -19.86 -1.83 -2.88
C GLY A 546 -20.86 -2.53 -3.81
N PHE A 547 -20.71 -2.28 -5.11
CA PHE A 547 -21.66 -2.63 -6.17
C PHE A 547 -20.98 -3.10 -7.46
N ARG A 548 -21.65 -3.98 -8.21
CA ARG A 548 -21.27 -4.49 -9.54
C ARG A 548 -19.83 -4.98 -9.59
N ARG A 549 -19.50 -5.98 -8.76
CA ARG A 549 -18.21 -6.68 -8.81
C ARG A 549 -18.43 -8.08 -9.35
N HIS A 550 -17.84 -8.37 -10.49
CA HIS A 550 -17.97 -9.64 -11.18
C HIS A 550 -16.65 -10.40 -11.03
N ALA A 551 -16.70 -11.56 -10.38
CA ALA A 551 -15.55 -12.44 -10.15
C ALA A 551 -15.81 -13.82 -10.75
N TRP A 552 -15.08 -14.17 -11.82
CA TRP A 552 -15.25 -15.46 -12.47
C TRP A 552 -13.94 -16.09 -12.91
N ASN A 553 -13.93 -17.41 -13.07
CA ASN A 553 -12.76 -18.13 -13.54
C ASN A 553 -11.48 -17.91 -12.72
N ASN A 554 -11.62 -17.66 -11.40
CA ASN A 554 -10.50 -17.50 -10.47
C ASN A 554 -10.25 -18.79 -9.68
N ILE A 555 -9.05 -18.92 -9.12
CA ILE A 555 -8.63 -20.03 -8.27
C ILE A 555 -8.17 -19.49 -6.92
N THR A 556 -8.73 -20.00 -5.81
CA THR A 556 -8.21 -19.74 -4.46
C THR A 556 -7.64 -21.02 -3.84
N VAL A 557 -6.32 -21.09 -3.68
CA VAL A 557 -5.60 -22.35 -3.35
C VAL A 557 -5.77 -22.76 -1.89
N HIS A 558 -5.83 -21.79 -0.97
CA HIS A 558 -5.92 -22.02 0.49
C HIS A 558 -7.05 -21.25 1.17
N SER A 559 -7.97 -20.67 0.38
CA SER A 559 -9.08 -19.87 0.88
C SER A 559 -10.31 -19.98 -0.04
N GLY A 560 -11.25 -19.06 0.09
CA GLY A 560 -12.46 -18.93 -0.72
C GLY A 560 -12.87 -17.46 -0.81
N LEU A 561 -14.17 -17.19 -0.91
CA LEU A 561 -14.72 -15.83 -0.88
C LEU A 561 -14.89 -15.31 0.55
N HIS A 562 -14.61 -14.02 0.75
CA HIS A 562 -14.83 -13.27 1.98
C HIS A 562 -15.82 -12.12 1.71
N PRO A 563 -17.14 -12.38 1.72
CA PRO A 563 -18.16 -11.38 1.48
C PRO A 563 -18.48 -10.62 2.79
N HIS A 564 -18.16 -9.34 2.85
CA HIS A 564 -18.25 -8.56 4.08
C HIS A 564 -19.23 -7.40 3.90
N VAL A 565 -20.25 -7.30 4.77
CA VAL A 565 -21.11 -6.10 4.85
C VAL A 565 -21.77 -5.73 3.50
N TRP A 566 -22.27 -6.71 2.73
CA TRP A 566 -22.84 -6.41 1.40
C TRP A 566 -24.16 -5.65 1.47
N TYR A 567 -24.33 -4.76 0.49
CA TYR A 567 -25.59 -4.09 0.21
C TYR A 567 -26.60 -5.03 -0.48
N ASN A 568 -27.89 -4.70 -0.37
CA ASN A 568 -28.92 -5.26 -1.24
C ASN A 568 -28.73 -4.82 -2.67
N LYS A 569 -29.15 -5.68 -3.60
CA LYS A 569 -29.16 -5.37 -5.03
C LYS A 569 -27.79 -4.87 -5.49
N SER A 570 -26.72 -5.41 -4.89
CA SER A 570 -25.37 -4.96 -5.20
C SER A 570 -24.99 -5.26 -6.65
N GLY A 571 -25.65 -6.23 -7.29
CA GLY A 571 -25.35 -6.63 -8.66
C GLY A 571 -24.04 -7.43 -8.77
N ASP A 572 -23.50 -7.89 -7.65
CA ASP A 572 -22.29 -8.70 -7.59
C ASP A 572 -22.54 -10.11 -8.16
N LYS A 573 -21.55 -10.62 -8.87
CA LYS A 573 -21.61 -11.95 -9.49
C LYS A 573 -20.31 -12.70 -9.23
N VAL A 574 -20.39 -13.86 -8.58
CA VAL A 574 -19.26 -14.73 -8.26
C VAL A 574 -19.59 -16.14 -8.73
N TYR A 575 -19.05 -16.53 -9.88
CA TYR A 575 -19.40 -17.78 -10.56
C TYR A 575 -18.21 -18.37 -11.29
N GLN A 576 -18.23 -19.66 -11.63
CA GLN A 576 -17.16 -20.32 -12.39
C GLN A 576 -15.78 -20.30 -11.70
N ASN A 577 -15.72 -20.11 -10.38
CA ASN A 577 -14.45 -20.10 -9.66
C ASN A 577 -14.14 -21.48 -9.07
N ILE A 578 -12.86 -21.75 -8.82
CA ILE A 578 -12.39 -22.88 -8.01
C ILE A 578 -12.00 -22.35 -6.63
N PHE A 579 -12.78 -22.71 -5.61
CA PHE A 579 -12.54 -22.35 -4.22
C PHE A 579 -12.13 -23.56 -3.39
N MET A 580 -10.95 -23.53 -2.75
CA MET A 580 -10.48 -24.65 -1.93
C MET A 580 -10.98 -24.60 -0.47
N SER A 581 -11.81 -23.62 -0.10
CA SER A 581 -12.45 -23.48 1.22
C SER A 581 -13.86 -22.91 1.08
N GLN A 582 -14.70 -23.18 2.08
CA GLN A 582 -15.98 -22.48 2.26
C GLN A 582 -15.80 -20.95 2.37
N HIS A 583 -16.88 -20.22 2.10
CA HIS A 583 -16.95 -18.76 2.29
C HIS A 583 -16.75 -18.35 3.75
N LYS A 584 -16.22 -17.13 3.93
CA LYS A 584 -15.95 -16.51 5.24
C LYS A 584 -16.69 -15.18 5.37
N PRO A 585 -18.04 -15.20 5.44
CA PRO A 585 -18.84 -13.98 5.52
C PRO A 585 -18.62 -13.24 6.83
N ALA A 586 -18.77 -11.91 6.79
CA ALA A 586 -18.80 -11.08 7.98
C ALA A 586 -19.93 -10.06 7.89
N ARG A 587 -20.77 -9.99 8.93
CA ARG A 587 -21.99 -9.17 8.98
C ARG A 587 -22.95 -9.39 7.80
N MET A 588 -23.05 -10.65 7.35
CA MET A 588 -24.02 -11.10 6.33
C MET A 588 -25.12 -11.91 7.04
N THR A 589 -26.23 -11.27 7.41
CA THR A 589 -27.20 -11.83 8.37
C THR A 589 -28.50 -12.33 7.75
N ARG A 590 -28.62 -12.33 6.42
CA ARG A 590 -29.83 -12.72 5.69
C ARG A 590 -29.50 -13.22 4.27
N PRO A 591 -30.46 -13.82 3.55
CA PRO A 591 -30.29 -14.18 2.15
C PRO A 591 -30.04 -12.97 1.24
N PHE A 592 -29.20 -13.17 0.22
CA PHE A 592 -28.87 -12.16 -0.79
C PHE A 592 -29.18 -12.73 -2.19
N VAL A 593 -30.39 -12.48 -2.68
CA VAL A 593 -30.93 -13.10 -3.91
C VAL A 593 -31.22 -12.11 -5.04
N ASP A 594 -31.44 -10.83 -4.73
CA ASP A 594 -31.80 -9.84 -5.73
C ASP A 594 -30.57 -9.34 -6.48
N GLN A 595 -30.46 -9.69 -7.78
CA GLN A 595 -29.38 -9.31 -8.70
C GLN A 595 -27.97 -9.79 -8.29
N VAL A 596 -27.86 -10.49 -7.16
CA VAL A 596 -26.65 -11.12 -6.67
C VAL A 596 -26.62 -12.57 -7.15
N ILE A 597 -25.48 -12.98 -7.69
CA ILE A 597 -25.26 -14.38 -8.09
C ILE A 597 -23.98 -14.85 -7.40
N VAL A 598 -24.09 -15.77 -6.46
CA VAL A 598 -22.92 -16.53 -5.97
C VAL A 598 -23.27 -17.99 -6.16
N ASP A 599 -22.92 -18.52 -7.32
CA ASP A 599 -23.36 -19.86 -7.73
C ASP A 599 -22.51 -20.42 -8.88
N LYS A 600 -22.67 -21.71 -9.19
CA LYS A 600 -21.91 -22.42 -10.22
C LYS A 600 -20.40 -22.32 -9.98
N ASN A 601 -19.97 -22.46 -8.72
CA ASN A 601 -18.57 -22.53 -8.34
C ASN A 601 -18.16 -23.99 -8.09
N PHE A 602 -16.86 -24.25 -8.09
CA PHE A 602 -16.27 -25.54 -7.75
C PHE A 602 -15.64 -25.43 -6.36
N TYR A 603 -15.93 -26.38 -5.48
CA TYR A 603 -15.36 -26.43 -4.14
C TYR A 603 -14.48 -27.65 -3.92
N GLY A 604 -13.23 -27.41 -3.51
CA GLY A 604 -12.31 -28.44 -3.01
C GLY A 604 -12.59 -28.89 -1.57
N GLU A 605 -13.47 -28.17 -0.86
CA GLU A 605 -13.93 -28.47 0.49
C GLU A 605 -15.21 -29.31 0.47
N SER A 606 -15.53 -30.01 1.57
CA SER A 606 -16.74 -30.83 1.65
C SER A 606 -18.02 -30.00 1.52
N GLU A 607 -19.02 -30.54 0.82
CA GLU A 607 -20.35 -29.95 0.67
C GLU A 607 -20.98 -29.54 2.01
N GLU A 608 -20.94 -30.40 3.03
CA GLU A 608 -21.51 -30.10 4.37
C GLU A 608 -21.00 -28.77 4.93
N LYS A 609 -19.68 -28.54 4.83
CA LYS A 609 -19.04 -27.31 5.33
C LYS A 609 -19.43 -26.09 4.51
N VAL A 610 -19.36 -26.19 3.19
CA VAL A 610 -19.72 -25.07 2.29
C VAL A 610 -21.19 -24.69 2.49
N MET A 611 -22.09 -25.67 2.43
CA MET A 611 -23.53 -25.44 2.55
C MET A 611 -23.95 -25.00 3.95
N SER A 612 -23.18 -25.30 5.02
CA SER A 612 -23.41 -24.74 6.36
C SER A 612 -23.37 -23.21 6.40
N VAL A 613 -22.65 -22.60 5.45
CA VAL A 613 -22.57 -21.15 5.26
C VAL A 613 -23.51 -20.70 4.15
N SER A 614 -23.43 -21.31 2.96
CA SER A 614 -24.14 -20.84 1.77
C SER A 614 -25.66 -20.96 1.86
N ASN A 615 -26.21 -21.94 2.60
CA ASN A 615 -27.67 -22.06 2.81
C ASN A 615 -28.27 -20.81 3.50
N ASN A 616 -27.54 -20.20 4.44
CA ASN A 616 -28.02 -19.00 5.14
C ASN A 616 -28.05 -17.76 4.23
N LEU A 617 -27.31 -17.80 3.12
CA LEU A 617 -27.19 -16.72 2.14
C LEU A 617 -28.00 -16.99 0.86
N ALA A 618 -28.57 -18.20 0.73
CA ALA A 618 -29.22 -18.72 -0.46
C ALA A 618 -28.29 -18.80 -1.69
N TRP A 619 -27.05 -19.24 -1.47
CA TRP A 619 -25.99 -19.30 -2.48
C TRP A 619 -25.57 -20.73 -2.81
N ASP A 620 -24.84 -20.88 -3.91
CA ASP A 620 -24.16 -22.10 -4.34
C ASP A 620 -25.05 -23.32 -4.59
N ASN A 621 -26.35 -23.12 -4.84
CA ASN A 621 -27.31 -24.19 -5.10
C ASN A 621 -26.96 -25.08 -6.31
N ASN A 622 -26.23 -24.55 -7.28
CA ASN A 622 -25.78 -25.25 -8.48
C ASN A 622 -24.24 -25.39 -8.54
N SER A 623 -23.58 -25.25 -7.39
CA SER A 623 -22.13 -25.47 -7.27
C SER A 623 -21.81 -26.96 -7.15
N ILE A 624 -20.57 -27.31 -7.50
CA ILE A 624 -20.10 -28.70 -7.49
C ILE A 624 -18.90 -28.86 -6.56
N PHE A 625 -18.70 -30.08 -6.05
CA PHE A 625 -17.72 -30.39 -5.03
C PHE A 625 -16.82 -31.55 -5.48
N GLY A 626 -15.55 -31.53 -5.08
CA GLY A 626 -14.65 -32.66 -5.33
C GLY A 626 -13.18 -32.28 -5.42
N ASP A 627 -12.41 -33.10 -6.14
CA ASP A 627 -11.03 -32.78 -6.51
C ASP A 627 -11.02 -31.96 -7.81
N PRO A 628 -10.43 -30.75 -7.84
CA PRO A 628 -10.31 -29.98 -9.08
C PRO A 628 -9.36 -30.63 -10.10
N MET A 629 -8.55 -31.62 -9.70
CA MET A 629 -7.60 -32.33 -10.55
C MET A 629 -6.57 -31.40 -11.20
N PHE A 630 -5.91 -30.57 -10.38
CA PHE A 630 -4.83 -29.70 -10.83
C PHE A 630 -3.71 -30.51 -11.53
N ILE A 631 -3.08 -29.91 -12.55
CA ILE A 631 -2.02 -30.54 -13.34
C ILE A 631 -0.75 -30.69 -12.49
N ASP A 632 -0.25 -29.61 -11.88
CA ASP A 632 0.97 -29.64 -11.07
C ASP A 632 1.02 -28.53 -10.00
N ALA A 633 0.05 -28.54 -9.08
CA ALA A 633 -0.11 -27.51 -8.05
C ALA A 633 1.12 -27.32 -7.15
N LYS A 634 1.95 -28.36 -6.94
CA LYS A 634 3.19 -28.27 -6.15
C LYS A 634 4.24 -27.35 -6.80
N ASN A 635 4.16 -27.15 -8.11
CA ASN A 635 5.07 -26.30 -8.89
C ASN A 635 4.35 -25.06 -9.45
N GLY A 636 3.13 -24.77 -8.97
CA GLY A 636 2.38 -23.57 -9.35
C GLY A 636 1.52 -23.69 -10.62
N ASP A 637 1.37 -24.89 -11.20
CA ASP A 637 0.44 -25.10 -12.31
C ASP A 637 -0.94 -25.54 -11.79
N PHE A 638 -1.81 -24.54 -11.64
CA PHE A 638 -3.18 -24.70 -11.16
C PHE A 638 -4.21 -24.88 -12.30
N ARG A 639 -3.76 -25.14 -13.53
CA ARG A 639 -4.68 -25.62 -14.57
C ARG A 639 -5.24 -26.98 -14.16
N VAL A 640 -6.44 -27.30 -14.62
CA VAL A 640 -7.11 -28.58 -14.35
C VAL A 640 -6.99 -29.52 -15.55
N LYS A 641 -6.97 -30.84 -15.29
CA LYS A 641 -6.97 -31.87 -16.33
C LYS A 641 -8.24 -31.81 -17.19
N SER A 642 -8.17 -32.33 -18.41
CA SER A 642 -9.29 -32.30 -19.38
C SER A 642 -10.55 -33.05 -18.94
N ASN A 643 -10.43 -33.98 -17.98
CA ASN A 643 -11.54 -34.69 -17.37
C ASN A 643 -11.97 -34.13 -16.01
N SER A 644 -11.46 -32.95 -15.63
CA SER A 644 -11.80 -32.32 -14.37
C SER A 644 -13.29 -31.97 -14.28
N PRO A 645 -13.95 -32.24 -13.14
CA PRO A 645 -15.32 -31.79 -12.91
C PRO A 645 -15.46 -30.25 -12.94
N ALA A 646 -14.41 -29.49 -12.62
CA ALA A 646 -14.44 -28.02 -12.65
C ALA A 646 -14.79 -27.46 -14.03
N LEU A 647 -14.47 -28.16 -15.12
CA LEU A 647 -14.83 -27.72 -16.47
C LEU A 647 -16.36 -27.69 -16.69
N LYS A 648 -17.14 -28.47 -15.93
CA LYS A 648 -18.60 -28.56 -16.09
C LYS A 648 -19.36 -27.31 -15.63
N ILE A 649 -18.77 -26.51 -14.74
CA ILE A 649 -19.37 -25.21 -14.36
C ILE A 649 -19.04 -24.11 -15.38
N GLY A 650 -18.15 -24.39 -16.34
CA GLY A 650 -17.63 -23.41 -17.30
C GLY A 650 -16.32 -22.75 -16.86
N PHE A 651 -15.58 -23.36 -15.93
CA PHE A 651 -14.19 -22.95 -15.67
C PHE A 651 -13.33 -23.24 -16.90
N GLU A 652 -12.46 -22.30 -17.26
CA GLU A 652 -11.53 -22.39 -18.38
C GLU A 652 -10.09 -22.24 -17.88
N ASN A 653 -9.22 -23.16 -18.32
CA ASN A 653 -7.79 -23.03 -18.04
C ASN A 653 -7.21 -21.77 -18.67
N PHE A 654 -6.33 -21.08 -17.94
CA PHE A 654 -5.57 -19.93 -18.42
C PHE A 654 -4.06 -20.14 -18.20
N PRO A 655 -3.18 -19.40 -18.89
CA PRO A 655 -1.73 -19.56 -18.78
C PRO A 655 -1.21 -19.32 -17.35
N MET A 656 -0.33 -20.21 -16.87
CA MET A 656 0.30 -20.15 -15.53
C MET A 656 1.76 -19.68 -15.56
N ASP A 657 2.28 -19.40 -16.75
CA ASP A 657 3.67 -19.06 -17.05
C ASP A 657 3.86 -17.62 -17.54
N GLN A 658 2.79 -16.81 -17.51
CA GLN A 658 2.77 -15.43 -18.01
C GLN A 658 2.77 -14.37 -16.91
N PHE A 659 2.90 -14.76 -15.64
CA PHE A 659 2.88 -13.80 -14.52
C PHE A 659 4.21 -13.10 -14.34
N GLY A 660 4.16 -11.78 -14.09
CA GLY A 660 5.29 -10.99 -13.66
C GLY A 660 6.13 -10.44 -14.80
N VAL A 661 7.33 -9.98 -14.44
CA VAL A 661 8.29 -9.36 -15.33
C VAL A 661 8.78 -10.32 -16.42
N LYS A 662 8.93 -9.79 -17.64
CA LYS A 662 9.32 -10.50 -18.86
C LYS A 662 10.73 -10.13 -19.35
N LYS A 663 11.18 -8.89 -19.12
CA LYS A 663 12.53 -8.42 -19.48
C LYS A 663 13.56 -9.41 -18.95
N ALA A 664 14.39 -9.95 -19.84
CA ALA A 664 15.27 -11.07 -19.53
C ALA A 664 16.20 -10.81 -18.34
N SER A 665 16.78 -9.61 -18.26
CA SER A 665 17.67 -9.22 -17.15
C SER A 665 16.93 -9.18 -15.81
N LEU A 666 15.71 -8.62 -15.78
CA LEU A 666 14.90 -8.55 -14.56
C LEU A 666 14.34 -9.91 -14.17
N ARG A 667 13.87 -10.71 -15.13
CA ARG A 667 13.38 -12.07 -14.90
C ARG A 667 14.46 -12.98 -14.33
N ALA A 668 15.72 -12.77 -14.69
CA ALA A 668 16.85 -13.54 -14.15
C ALA A 668 17.09 -13.30 -12.65
N ILE A 669 16.68 -12.14 -12.12
CA ILE A 669 16.82 -11.79 -10.69
C ILE A 669 15.49 -11.81 -9.93
N ALA A 670 14.36 -11.87 -10.63
CA ALA A 670 13.04 -11.91 -10.04
C ALA A 670 12.81 -13.23 -9.28
N ARG A 671 12.23 -13.11 -8.09
CA ARG A 671 11.75 -14.27 -7.34
C ARG A 671 10.37 -14.71 -7.85
N ILE A 672 10.01 -15.95 -7.53
CA ILE A 672 8.64 -16.47 -7.64
C ILE A 672 8.12 -16.84 -6.24
N PRO A 673 6.79 -16.84 -5.99
CA PRO A 673 6.24 -17.23 -4.71
C PRO A 673 6.46 -18.72 -4.43
N SER A 674 6.44 -19.08 -3.15
CA SER A 674 6.39 -20.48 -2.74
C SER A 674 5.01 -21.08 -3.01
N PHE A 675 4.97 -22.31 -3.52
CA PHE A 675 3.73 -23.06 -3.72
C PHE A 675 3.58 -24.15 -2.66
N SER A 676 2.36 -24.35 -2.21
CA SER A 676 1.97 -25.51 -1.41
C SER A 676 0.70 -26.12 -1.97
N ALA A 677 0.65 -27.45 -2.02
CA ALA A 677 -0.55 -28.15 -2.44
C ALA A 677 -1.71 -27.84 -1.47
N PRO A 678 -2.97 -27.71 -1.94
CA PRO A 678 -4.12 -27.53 -1.08
C PRO A 678 -4.20 -28.63 -0.02
N VAL A 679 -4.09 -28.27 1.26
CA VAL A 679 -4.23 -29.23 2.36
C VAL A 679 -5.67 -29.17 2.89
N LYS A 680 -6.33 -30.33 3.00
CA LYS A 680 -7.61 -30.44 3.73
C LYS A 680 -7.37 -30.16 5.20
N THR A 681 -7.63 -28.93 5.65
CA THR A 681 -7.40 -28.55 7.04
C THR A 681 -8.42 -29.24 7.97
N LYS A 682 -7.93 -30.04 8.92
CA LYS A 682 -8.72 -30.69 9.98
C LYS A 682 -8.89 -29.80 11.22
N ARG A 683 -8.92 -28.48 11.07
CA ARG A 683 -8.97 -27.58 12.22
C ARG A 683 -10.42 -27.31 12.61
N LYS A 684 -10.90 -27.95 13.70
CA LYS A 684 -12.20 -27.62 14.31
C LYS A 684 -12.17 -26.16 14.77
N ALA A 685 -13.07 -25.33 14.25
CA ALA A 685 -13.31 -24.02 14.82
C ALA A 685 -13.68 -24.19 16.31
N PRO A 686 -13.13 -23.38 17.24
CA PRO A 686 -13.61 -23.38 18.61
C PRO A 686 -15.11 -23.09 18.61
N PRO A 687 -15.92 -23.75 19.46
CA PRO A 687 -17.35 -23.48 19.52
C PRO A 687 -17.58 -21.99 19.78
N ALA A 688 -18.47 -21.38 18.99
CA ALA A 688 -18.88 -20.00 19.20
C ALA A 688 -19.41 -19.84 20.62
N PHE A 689 -18.70 -19.07 21.45
CA PHE A 689 -19.15 -18.80 22.80
C PHE A 689 -20.24 -17.74 22.71
N THR A 690 -21.47 -18.13 23.01
CA THR A 690 -22.64 -17.25 22.99
C THR A 690 -23.05 -16.89 24.42
N GLY A 691 -23.41 -15.64 24.62
CA GLY A 691 -24.00 -15.15 25.88
C GLY A 691 -25.32 -14.45 25.61
N GLU A 692 -26.11 -14.23 26.66
CA GLU A 692 -27.30 -13.40 26.64
C GLU A 692 -27.20 -12.34 27.73
N TRP A 693 -27.48 -11.08 27.39
CA TRP A 693 -27.43 -9.96 28.32
C TRP A 693 -28.50 -8.94 27.97
N MET A 694 -29.32 -8.54 28.95
CA MET A 694 -30.43 -7.60 28.76
C MET A 694 -31.41 -8.02 27.62
N GLY A 695 -31.58 -9.33 27.41
CA GLY A 695 -32.39 -9.90 26.32
C GLY A 695 -31.72 -9.89 24.93
N ALA A 696 -30.51 -9.34 24.80
CA ALA A 696 -29.71 -9.39 23.58
C ALA A 696 -28.80 -10.62 23.55
N SER A 697 -28.52 -11.16 22.36
CA SER A 697 -27.54 -12.23 22.18
C SER A 697 -26.15 -11.66 21.87
N LEU A 698 -25.12 -12.26 22.44
CA LEU A 698 -23.74 -11.78 22.39
C LEU A 698 -22.78 -12.87 21.89
N VAL A 699 -21.72 -12.46 21.17
CA VAL A 699 -20.64 -13.35 20.69
C VAL A 699 -19.27 -12.70 20.83
N ASN A 700 -18.21 -13.51 20.95
CA ASN A 700 -16.84 -13.01 20.86
C ASN A 700 -16.46 -12.71 19.40
N LEU A 701 -15.63 -11.67 19.19
CA LEU A 701 -14.94 -11.49 17.92
C LEU A 701 -13.99 -12.64 17.62
N SER A 702 -13.92 -13.06 16.35
CA SER A 702 -12.99 -14.06 15.87
C SER A 702 -12.60 -13.83 14.41
N GLY A 703 -11.43 -14.34 14.00
CA GLY A 703 -11.04 -14.38 12.58
C GLY A 703 -11.10 -13.02 11.87
N ASN A 704 -12.05 -12.87 10.96
CA ASN A 704 -12.23 -11.67 10.14
C ASN A 704 -13.27 -10.69 10.70
N ASP A 705 -13.95 -11.03 11.81
CA ASP A 705 -14.89 -10.12 12.47
C ASP A 705 -14.20 -8.80 12.84
N PHE A 706 -12.94 -8.88 13.25
CA PHE A 706 -12.09 -7.74 13.56
C PHE A 706 -12.10 -6.67 12.46
N SER A 707 -11.89 -7.07 11.21
CA SER A 707 -11.95 -6.17 10.04
C SER A 707 -13.37 -5.61 9.83
N ALA A 708 -14.39 -6.47 9.87
CA ALA A 708 -15.78 -6.06 9.62
C ALA A 708 -16.36 -5.08 10.67
N PHE A 709 -15.83 -5.10 11.88
CA PHE A 709 -16.18 -4.19 12.97
C PHE A 709 -15.19 -3.02 13.13
N GLY A 710 -14.07 -2.99 12.41
CA GLY A 710 -13.04 -1.94 12.53
C GLY A 710 -12.28 -2.01 13.86
N VAL A 711 -12.05 -3.21 14.39
CA VAL A 711 -11.49 -3.48 15.72
C VAL A 711 -10.22 -4.31 15.61
N SER A 712 -9.16 -3.94 16.34
CA SER A 712 -7.92 -4.73 16.36
C SER A 712 -8.07 -6.03 17.16
N LYS A 713 -7.26 -7.04 16.82
CA LYS A 713 -7.21 -8.33 17.54
C LYS A 713 -6.83 -8.15 19.02
N GLN A 714 -5.95 -7.19 19.30
CA GLN A 714 -5.48 -6.85 20.64
C GLN A 714 -6.59 -6.22 21.49
N ALA A 715 -7.30 -5.23 20.92
CA ALA A 715 -8.39 -4.56 21.62
C ALA A 715 -9.53 -5.54 21.96
N GLY A 716 -9.82 -6.47 21.04
CA GLY A 716 -10.88 -7.45 21.24
C GLY A 716 -12.25 -6.79 21.33
N GLY A 717 -13.23 -7.55 21.85
CA GLY A 717 -14.57 -7.04 22.11
C GLY A 717 -15.63 -8.12 22.11
N VAL A 718 -16.82 -7.74 22.57
CA VAL A 718 -18.02 -8.58 22.56
C VAL A 718 -19.06 -7.96 21.63
N VAL A 719 -19.42 -8.68 20.58
CA VAL A 719 -20.40 -8.24 19.60
C VAL A 719 -21.80 -8.53 20.12
N ILE A 720 -22.69 -7.55 20.00
CA ILE A 720 -24.13 -7.73 20.15
C ILE A 720 -24.69 -8.28 18.83
N LYS A 721 -25.05 -9.55 18.80
CA LYS A 721 -25.49 -10.25 17.58
C LYS A 721 -26.94 -9.95 17.25
N THR A 722 -27.83 -9.96 18.24
CA THR A 722 -29.26 -9.63 18.06
C THR A 722 -29.77 -8.82 19.24
N VAL A 723 -30.69 -7.90 18.97
CA VAL A 723 -31.39 -7.09 19.97
C VAL A 723 -32.89 -7.16 19.67
N PRO A 724 -33.69 -7.93 20.41
CA PRO A 724 -35.14 -7.92 20.28
C PRO A 724 -35.71 -6.54 20.60
N LYS A 725 -36.74 -6.09 19.86
CA LYS A 725 -37.29 -4.72 19.98
C LYS A 725 -37.77 -4.37 21.39
N ASP A 726 -38.34 -5.34 22.11
CA ASP A 726 -38.90 -5.14 23.45
C ASP A 726 -37.90 -5.45 24.58
N SER A 727 -36.65 -5.78 24.21
CA SER A 727 -35.60 -6.12 25.19
C SER A 727 -35.09 -4.90 25.95
N GLU A 728 -34.57 -5.13 27.14
CA GLU A 728 -33.93 -4.08 27.94
C GLU A 728 -32.70 -3.49 27.23
N ALA A 729 -31.98 -4.30 26.43
CA ALA A 729 -30.91 -3.81 25.57
C ALA A 729 -31.41 -2.78 24.56
N ALA A 730 -32.55 -3.00 23.92
CA ALA A 730 -33.15 -2.04 22.98
C ALA A 730 -33.56 -0.74 23.68
N LYS A 731 -34.24 -0.85 24.83
CA LYS A 731 -34.64 0.32 25.64
C LYS A 731 -33.44 1.14 26.10
N ALA A 732 -32.32 0.48 26.37
CA ALA A 732 -31.07 1.10 26.76
C ALA A 732 -30.24 1.63 25.56
N GLY A 733 -30.74 1.51 24.33
CA GLY A 733 -30.11 2.08 23.13
C GLY A 733 -28.98 1.23 22.53
N LEU A 734 -28.84 -0.02 22.95
CA LEU A 734 -27.92 -1.00 22.33
C LEU A 734 -28.52 -1.52 21.01
N LEU A 735 -27.66 -1.71 20.02
CA LEU A 735 -28.04 -2.15 18.69
C LEU A 735 -27.28 -3.42 18.29
N ALA A 736 -27.89 -4.23 17.42
CA ALA A 736 -27.18 -5.32 16.78
C ALA A 736 -26.01 -4.78 15.96
N GLY A 737 -24.82 -5.35 16.14
CA GLY A 737 -23.58 -4.89 15.54
C GLY A 737 -22.72 -3.99 16.43
N ASP A 738 -23.19 -3.62 17.62
CA ASP A 738 -22.35 -2.96 18.63
C ASP A 738 -21.26 -3.91 19.14
N VAL A 739 -20.05 -3.39 19.34
CA VAL A 739 -18.94 -4.14 19.97
C VAL A 739 -18.54 -3.49 21.28
N ILE A 740 -18.89 -4.12 22.39
CA ILE A 740 -18.54 -3.64 23.72
C ILE A 740 -17.04 -3.91 23.97
N GLN A 741 -16.29 -2.86 24.30
CA GLN A 741 -14.84 -2.93 24.55
C GLN A 741 -14.45 -2.45 25.96
N ASN A 742 -15.31 -1.72 26.64
CA ASN A 742 -15.09 -1.27 28.01
C ASN A 742 -16.41 -1.12 28.77
N VAL A 743 -16.38 -1.41 30.06
CA VAL A 743 -17.48 -1.13 31.00
C VAL A 743 -16.86 -0.47 32.24
N ASN A 744 -17.29 0.74 32.60
CA ASN A 744 -16.85 1.50 33.78
C ASN A 744 -15.32 1.58 33.94
N GLY A 745 -14.62 1.87 32.84
CA GLY A 745 -13.15 1.97 32.82
C GLY A 745 -12.43 0.62 32.66
N GLN A 746 -13.12 -0.52 32.80
CA GLN A 746 -12.50 -1.85 32.67
C GLN A 746 -12.62 -2.40 31.25
N SER A 747 -11.50 -2.82 30.67
CA SER A 747 -11.44 -3.39 29.31
C SER A 747 -12.14 -4.75 29.21
N VAL A 748 -12.86 -4.94 28.10
CA VAL A 748 -13.61 -6.14 27.76
C VAL A 748 -13.20 -6.60 26.37
N SER A 749 -12.30 -7.58 26.31
CA SER A 749 -11.86 -8.21 25.05
C SER A 749 -12.69 -9.44 24.67
N LYS A 750 -13.37 -10.07 25.64
CA LYS A 750 -14.15 -11.32 25.49
C LYS A 750 -15.33 -11.39 26.47
N LEU A 751 -16.32 -12.21 26.15
CA LEU A 751 -17.54 -12.45 26.94
C LEU A 751 -17.30 -12.82 28.39
N ARG A 752 -16.25 -13.60 28.67
CA ARG A 752 -15.89 -13.97 30.04
C ARG A 752 -15.54 -12.73 30.88
N GLN A 753 -14.80 -11.78 30.30
CA GLN A 753 -14.45 -10.54 30.96
C GLN A 753 -15.67 -9.65 31.13
N LEU A 754 -16.52 -9.50 30.09
CA LEU A 754 -17.78 -8.76 30.19
C LEU A 754 -18.61 -9.24 31.39
N ASN A 755 -18.80 -10.56 31.49
CA ASN A 755 -19.52 -11.18 32.60
C ASN A 755 -18.90 -10.86 33.97
N GLN A 756 -17.57 -10.90 34.07
CA GLN A 756 -16.87 -10.58 35.31
C GLN A 756 -17.04 -9.12 35.70
N VAL A 757 -16.92 -8.19 34.75
CA VAL A 757 -17.04 -6.76 35.00
C VAL A 757 -18.47 -6.41 35.40
N VAL A 758 -19.47 -6.86 34.64
CA VAL A 758 -20.89 -6.61 34.94
C VAL A 758 -21.28 -7.16 36.31
N LYS A 759 -20.85 -8.38 36.67
CA LYS A 759 -21.13 -8.96 38.00
C LYS A 759 -20.48 -8.22 39.16
N ARG A 760 -19.31 -7.62 38.94
CA ARG A 760 -18.54 -6.90 39.97
C ARG A 760 -18.92 -5.43 40.06
N THR A 761 -19.83 -4.97 39.21
CA THR A 761 -20.25 -3.58 39.15
C THR A 761 -21.60 -3.46 39.85
N PRO A 762 -21.64 -2.99 41.11
CA PRO A 762 -22.88 -2.80 41.87
C PRO A 762 -23.65 -1.53 41.44
N ALA A 763 -23.30 -0.95 40.29
CA ALA A 763 -23.79 0.36 39.87
C ALA A 763 -25.12 0.26 39.12
N ASP A 764 -26.04 1.16 39.47
CA ASP A 764 -27.30 1.37 38.74
C ASP A 764 -27.04 1.98 37.34
N LEU A 765 -25.82 2.48 37.09
CA LEU A 765 -25.35 3.07 35.83
C LEU A 765 -24.06 2.38 35.34
N LEU A 766 -24.09 1.93 34.09
CA LEU A 766 -22.93 1.43 33.36
C LEU A 766 -22.55 2.41 32.27
N ASN A 767 -21.33 2.96 32.34
CA ASN A 767 -20.70 3.63 31.21
C ASN A 767 -20.05 2.57 30.32
N LEU A 768 -20.58 2.39 29.11
CA LEU A 768 -20.00 1.53 28.09
C LEU A 768 -19.21 2.35 27.09
N LYS A 769 -18.00 1.88 26.77
CA LYS A 769 -17.32 2.26 25.53
C LYS A 769 -17.48 1.12 24.53
N LEU A 770 -18.08 1.43 23.38
CA LEU A 770 -18.36 0.45 22.35
C LEU A 770 -18.01 0.97 20.97
N VAL A 771 -17.83 0.06 20.01
CA VAL A 771 -17.66 0.38 18.59
C VAL A 771 -18.96 0.11 17.86
N ARG A 772 -19.51 1.13 17.19
CA ARG A 772 -20.71 1.06 16.35
C ARG A 772 -20.38 1.66 15.00
N ASN A 773 -20.63 0.94 13.90
CA ASN A 773 -20.30 1.39 12.55
C ASN A 773 -18.84 1.88 12.41
N GLN A 774 -17.92 1.10 13.00
CA GLN A 774 -16.48 1.39 13.10
C GLN A 774 -16.09 2.69 13.84
N GLN A 775 -17.02 3.28 14.57
CA GLN A 775 -16.82 4.49 15.37
C GLN A 775 -16.93 4.15 16.85
N VAL A 776 -16.03 4.73 17.65
CA VAL A 776 -16.07 4.60 19.11
C VAL A 776 -17.16 5.53 19.64
N ILE A 777 -18.08 4.99 20.43
CA ILE A 777 -19.09 5.76 21.15
C ILE A 777 -19.08 5.39 22.63
N GLU A 778 -19.49 6.34 23.47
CA GLU A 778 -19.76 6.11 24.87
C GLU A 778 -21.27 6.15 25.11
N LEU A 779 -21.77 5.22 25.92
CA LEU A 779 -23.19 5.05 26.20
C LEU A 779 -23.38 4.78 27.69
N MET A 780 -24.15 5.63 28.35
CA MET A 780 -24.58 5.39 29.73
C MET A 780 -25.87 4.58 29.74
N LEU A 781 -25.83 3.42 30.37
CA LEU A 781 -26.96 2.51 30.52
C LEU A 781 -27.42 2.51 31.98
N GLN A 782 -28.72 2.57 32.21
CA GLN A 782 -29.31 2.29 33.52
C GLN A 782 -29.60 0.79 33.64
N MET A 783 -29.11 0.13 34.68
CA MET A 783 -29.17 -1.32 34.84
C MET A 783 -30.17 -1.72 35.94
N ASP A 784 -31.13 -2.58 35.62
CA ASP A 784 -31.89 -3.31 36.64
C ASP A 784 -31.00 -4.41 37.24
N LYS A 785 -30.86 -4.43 38.58
CA LYS A 785 -30.00 -5.35 39.33
C LYS A 785 -30.32 -6.84 39.10
N ASN A 786 -31.50 -7.15 38.56
CA ASN A 786 -31.94 -8.51 38.26
C ASN A 786 -31.46 -9.04 36.88
N LEU A 787 -30.90 -8.20 36.01
CA LEU A 787 -30.49 -8.57 34.65
C LEU A 787 -29.03 -9.04 34.57
N GLN A 788 -28.75 -10.26 35.02
CA GLN A 788 -27.42 -10.86 34.91
C GLN A 788 -27.16 -11.51 33.54
N LEU A 789 -25.89 -11.49 33.10
CA LEU A 789 -25.45 -12.15 31.88
C LEU A 789 -25.56 -13.68 32.01
N LYS A 790 -26.36 -14.30 31.14
CA LYS A 790 -26.59 -15.75 31.10
C LYS A 790 -25.67 -16.39 30.06
N ARG A 791 -25.00 -17.48 30.44
CA ARG A 791 -24.22 -18.28 29.49
C ARG A 791 -25.15 -19.27 28.80
N VAL A 792 -25.20 -19.24 27.48
CA VAL A 792 -25.94 -20.23 26.70
C VAL A 792 -24.92 -21.27 26.21
N SER A 793 -24.96 -22.48 26.77
CA SER A 793 -24.21 -23.61 26.20
C SER A 793 -24.94 -24.09 24.94
N SER A 794 -24.22 -24.29 23.84
CA SER A 794 -24.78 -24.90 22.63
C SER A 794 -25.49 -26.22 22.98
N PRO A 795 -26.69 -26.49 22.46
CA PRO A 795 -27.37 -27.74 22.75
C PRO A 795 -26.48 -28.91 22.30
N LYS A 796 -26.24 -29.89 23.18
CA LYS A 796 -25.69 -31.18 22.75
C LYS A 796 -26.63 -31.71 21.66
N LYS A 797 -26.11 -32.02 20.47
CA LYS A 797 -26.84 -32.78 19.44
C LYS A 797 -27.49 -33.97 20.16
N LYS A 798 -28.82 -33.98 20.29
CA LYS A 798 -29.54 -35.22 20.63
C LYS A 798 -29.22 -36.17 19.49
N GLN A 799 -28.45 -37.22 19.78
CA GLN A 799 -28.44 -38.41 18.94
C GLN A 799 -29.89 -38.90 18.91
N LEU A 800 -30.54 -38.78 17.75
CA LEU A 800 -31.70 -39.59 17.45
C LEU A 800 -31.19 -41.03 17.38
N GLN A 801 -31.70 -41.87 18.29
CA GLN A 801 -31.61 -43.33 18.18
C GLN A 801 -32.51 -43.80 17.04
#